data_AF-A0A0C4EFF6-F1
#
_entry.id   AF-A0A0C4EFF6-F1
#
_cell.length_a   1.000
_cell.length_b   1.000
_cell.length_c   1.000
_cell.angle_alpha   90.00
_cell.angle_beta   90.00
_cell.angle_gamma   90.00
#
_symmetry.space_group_name_H-M   'P 1'
#
loop_
_entity.id
_entity.type
_entity.pdbx_description
1 polymer ?
#
loop_
_entity_poly.entity_id
_entity_poly.type
_entity_poly.pdbx_seq_one_letter_code
_entity_poly.pdbx_strand_id
1 'polypeptide(L)'
;MYIATAIEQWVRSPEWATVATRLDGDGGRQPVAIWDVLARHEKLSENAYLTDVFVFESEEGRLTEAILGINYHRVSKASMGKMLARMTPGFTGTRADAAAAESKASIPDEAREKAAVSAQHAEAHNPSRTPESSSSSSSSNTNTGFTPPKNPGKTPSGPAIDVEGKVRLILADLCGLEPAEITIDSGLAEIGIDSLMGMELGREMEGAFKRPLMSDALAQVTTFRELVTHVAGVLGVSTDDPNVDDSSDGDYSASSTAATSVTDSPPSPGDDHAPATLTKPQAIGAPPPPVTELELPPALVFEAFEETKRLTDKFIADYRCEGYVDTVMPSQTRLCIALAVEATAQLGWDLRSAKPGTVLPPIPHAPKHERLTEWLYGMLSDEARLLDLRKGPAGETIINRTAVSPPPESSEAILAGLMRDFPDHHWANRLTFFAGRRLADVLRGEQDGIGLIFGTDEGRELVTGLYGDGILNQLANAQMRDVLARLVRKLKARPGGWGGDGPLRVMELGAGTCGTTKDMVPMLASLGVPIEYTFTDLAGSFVAAARKRLGKAYPFMKFRVHDIEKEPAADLLGTQHVVIASNAIHATRSLAASLANVRKALRPNGFLMLMEMTTAVRWVDVIFGLFEGWWLFEDGRRHAIADHTRWHQDLAAVGYGRLDWTDGWRPEVGIQRVMVAQASVVPGFSVVPSPMTFRPPETPTTTATTPDQQAQIDEFVRKYSAGFDLKPSIAGANSSDAEENAGIVVAVTGATGSLGSHLVAHLASMPAVKTVYCLNRRSRTGSPEERQDTAFSSRDITLGADEAAKLRVLVVDGAKPRLGLAADKYEALARGLTHIVHNAWAMSSKRPVSSFEDQFRAMRALVDLARDAQAFRCGKQQPRTTFIFVSSIAVMGHHPLIPGNPILAPEERLSAAAQMLPNGYAHAKWACERILEATLHRFPDDFRACSVRPGQIAGHSQTGCWNDVEHLPFLIKSSQTLAALPALDGDMCWTPVDTWVRRVRSFPGTPEDNPAVRLVDFLDENFVRMSCGGMLLDTQKCCRHSPTLSAQGPVSVEVVKRYLEWWKAKGFLHA
;
A
#
# COMPACT_ATOMS: atom_id res chain seq x y z
N MET A 1 -37.90 32.26 31.29
CA MET A 1 -36.93 32.54 30.21
C MET A 1 -36.00 31.35 30.13
N TYR A 2 -35.50 31.01 28.94
CA TYR A 2 -34.47 29.98 28.79
C TYR A 2 -33.10 30.66 28.79
N ILE A 3 -32.11 30.02 29.41
CA ILE A 3 -30.74 30.53 29.55
C ILE A 3 -29.79 29.36 29.32
N ALA A 4 -28.78 29.55 28.47
CA ALA A 4 -27.72 28.57 28.28
C ALA A 4 -26.89 28.46 29.58
N THR A 5 -26.88 27.29 30.20
CA THR A 5 -26.09 27.01 31.42
C THR A 5 -24.83 26.21 31.13
N ALA A 6 -24.78 25.54 29.99
CA ALA A 6 -23.62 24.82 29.48
C ALA A 6 -23.61 24.84 27.94
N ILE A 7 -22.44 24.63 27.36
CA ILE A 7 -22.23 24.25 25.96
C ILE A 7 -21.31 23.04 26.02
N GLU A 8 -21.70 21.92 25.41
CA GLU A 8 -20.86 20.72 25.38
C GLU A 8 -19.64 20.96 24.50
N GLN A 9 -19.82 21.44 23.28
CA GLN A 9 -18.72 21.68 22.35
C GLN A 9 -18.99 22.84 21.39
N TRP A 10 -17.92 23.57 21.06
CA TRP A 10 -17.91 24.63 20.06
C TRP A 10 -16.71 24.40 19.15
N VAL A 11 -16.89 24.41 17.84
CA VAL A 11 -15.85 24.34 16.80
C VAL A 11 -16.04 25.51 15.84
N ARG A 12 -14.93 26.04 15.32
CA ARG A 12 -14.87 27.12 14.32
C ARG A 12 -13.82 26.72 13.29
N SER A 13 -14.08 26.99 12.01
CA SER A 13 -13.16 26.65 10.91
C SER A 13 -11.78 27.29 11.14
N PRO A 14 -10.66 26.59 10.84
CA PRO A 14 -9.34 27.20 10.81
C PRO A 14 -9.27 28.37 9.82
N GLU A 15 -10.02 28.27 8.72
CA GLU A 15 -10.14 29.29 7.68
C GLU A 15 -11.04 30.47 8.08
N TRP A 16 -11.65 30.49 9.28
CA TRP A 16 -12.62 31.52 9.68
C TRP A 16 -12.14 32.95 9.43
N ALA A 17 -10.86 33.24 9.69
CA ALA A 17 -10.29 34.57 9.46
C ALA A 17 -10.15 34.96 7.97
N THR A 18 -10.16 33.97 7.07
CA THR A 18 -10.22 34.15 5.62
C THR A 18 -11.67 34.18 5.15
N VAL A 19 -12.49 33.18 5.51
CA VAL A 19 -13.89 33.07 5.07
C VAL A 19 -14.74 34.23 5.58
N ALA A 20 -14.46 34.77 6.77
CA ALA A 20 -15.14 35.97 7.27
C ALA A 20 -14.72 37.28 6.59
N THR A 21 -13.76 37.28 5.65
CA THR A 21 -13.36 38.48 4.88
C THR A 21 -13.10 38.19 3.39
N ARG A 22 -13.95 38.72 2.51
CA ARG A 22 -13.76 38.62 1.06
C ARG A 22 -12.71 39.62 0.58
N LEU A 23 -12.00 39.28 -0.50
CA LEU A 23 -11.18 40.23 -1.23
C LEU A 23 -12.07 41.11 -2.12
N ASP A 24 -11.88 42.43 -2.06
CA ASP A 24 -12.46 43.34 -3.04
C ASP A 24 -11.54 43.51 -4.27
N GLY A 25 -12.02 44.22 -5.30
CA GLY A 25 -11.35 44.31 -6.61
C GLY A 25 -9.98 44.99 -6.60
N ASP A 26 -9.66 45.76 -5.55
CA ASP A 26 -8.37 46.41 -5.34
C ASP A 26 -7.48 45.65 -4.32
N GLY A 27 -7.93 44.49 -3.83
CA GLY A 27 -7.19 43.63 -2.89
C GLY A 27 -7.39 43.97 -1.41
N GLY A 28 -8.35 44.84 -1.07
CA GLY A 28 -8.81 45.07 0.29
C GLY A 28 -9.61 43.89 0.85
N ARG A 29 -9.84 43.87 2.18
CA ARG A 29 -10.61 42.81 2.85
C ARG A 29 -11.91 43.33 3.46
N GLN A 30 -13.04 42.94 2.89
CA GLN A 30 -14.40 43.30 3.32
C GLN A 30 -15.01 42.18 4.20
N PRO A 31 -15.61 42.46 5.37
CA PRO A 31 -16.26 41.43 6.18
C PRO A 31 -17.45 40.75 5.47
N VAL A 32 -17.64 39.45 5.67
CA VAL A 32 -18.87 38.76 5.24
C VAL A 32 -20.07 39.26 6.06
N ALA A 33 -21.05 39.83 5.36
CA ALA A 33 -22.17 40.56 5.94
C ALA A 33 -23.39 39.69 6.27
N ILE A 34 -23.51 38.48 5.70
CA ILE A 34 -24.66 37.58 5.82
C ILE A 34 -24.15 36.18 6.15
N TRP A 35 -24.80 35.53 7.11
CA TRP A 35 -24.44 34.20 7.61
C TRP A 35 -25.73 33.38 7.78
N ASP A 36 -25.78 32.20 7.18
CA ASP A 36 -26.90 31.28 7.37
C ASP A 36 -26.71 30.47 8.65
N VAL A 37 -27.75 30.42 9.49
CA VAL A 37 -27.68 29.81 10.82
C VAL A 37 -28.78 28.75 10.99
N LEU A 38 -28.37 27.48 10.99
CA LEU A 38 -29.25 26.35 11.27
C LEU A 38 -29.19 26.01 12.76
N ALA A 39 -30.32 26.14 13.47
CA ALA A 39 -30.45 25.71 14.85
C ALA A 39 -31.44 24.53 14.99
N ARG A 40 -31.01 23.43 15.63
CA ARG A 40 -31.83 22.26 15.96
C ARG A 40 -32.03 22.21 17.47
N HIS A 41 -33.29 22.25 17.91
CA HIS A 41 -33.65 22.19 19.33
C HIS A 41 -34.25 20.83 19.71
N GLU A 42 -33.79 20.24 20.81
CA GLU A 42 -34.37 19.01 21.39
C GLU A 42 -34.91 19.30 22.78
N LYS A 43 -36.15 18.89 23.08
CA LYS A 43 -36.80 19.12 24.37
C LYS A 43 -36.47 18.00 25.36
N LEU A 44 -35.37 18.15 26.10
CA LEU A 44 -34.98 17.21 27.16
C LEU A 44 -36.01 17.14 28.31
N SER A 45 -36.72 18.23 28.61
CA SER A 45 -37.81 18.22 29.59
C SER A 45 -38.75 19.44 29.46
N GLU A 46 -39.79 19.51 30.30
CA GLU A 46 -40.60 20.73 30.50
C GLU A 46 -39.81 22.01 30.81
N ASN A 47 -38.57 21.88 31.29
CA ASN A 47 -37.75 22.99 31.78
C ASN A 47 -36.33 23.00 31.20
N ALA A 48 -36.01 22.17 30.21
CA ALA A 48 -34.69 22.10 29.58
C ALA A 48 -34.77 21.74 28.09
N TYR A 49 -33.96 22.42 27.27
CA TYR A 49 -33.73 22.10 25.87
C TYR A 49 -32.24 21.90 25.63
N LEU A 50 -31.87 20.89 24.85
CA LEU A 50 -30.58 20.83 24.17
C LEU A 50 -30.70 21.60 22.85
N THR A 51 -29.60 22.16 22.34
CA THR A 51 -29.62 22.89 21.07
C THR A 51 -28.27 22.79 20.38
N ASP A 52 -28.33 22.42 19.11
CA ASP A 52 -27.21 22.44 18.18
C ASP A 52 -27.36 23.63 17.24
N VAL A 53 -26.26 24.32 16.93
CA VAL A 53 -26.23 25.47 16.02
C VAL A 53 -25.09 25.31 15.03
N PHE A 54 -25.36 25.54 13.74
CA PHE A 54 -24.40 25.50 12.65
C PHE A 54 -24.45 26.83 11.91
N VAL A 55 -23.30 27.39 11.57
CA VAL A 55 -23.15 28.69 10.90
C VAL A 55 -22.44 28.47 9.58
N PHE A 56 -23.00 28.99 8.50
CA PHE A 56 -22.50 28.84 7.13
C PHE A 56 -22.22 30.21 6.50
N GLU A 57 -21.22 30.25 5.62
CA GLU A 57 -21.07 31.34 4.65
C GLU A 57 -22.16 31.20 3.57
N SER A 58 -22.88 32.28 3.27
CA SER A 58 -24.16 32.25 2.53
C SER A 58 -24.07 32.15 1.00
N GLU A 59 -22.88 32.22 0.40
CA GLU A 59 -22.68 32.10 -1.05
C GLU A 59 -22.01 30.77 -1.44
N GLU A 60 -20.94 30.37 -0.74
CA GLU A 60 -20.28 29.08 -0.97
C GLU A 60 -20.88 27.93 -0.13
N GLY A 61 -21.80 28.23 0.80
CA GLY A 61 -22.42 27.23 1.68
C GLY A 61 -21.45 26.58 2.68
N ARG A 62 -20.27 27.18 2.91
CA ARG A 62 -19.19 26.58 3.71
C ARG A 62 -19.51 26.63 5.20
N LEU A 63 -19.45 25.48 5.87
CA LEU A 63 -19.60 25.39 7.33
C LEU A 63 -18.44 26.10 8.02
N THR A 64 -18.75 27.09 8.85
CA THR A 64 -17.78 28.00 9.46
C THR A 64 -17.75 27.92 10.98
N GLU A 65 -18.88 27.64 11.63
CA GLU A 65 -18.95 27.26 13.05
C GLU A 65 -19.97 26.14 13.31
N ALA A 66 -19.72 25.36 14.36
CA ALA A 66 -20.67 24.43 14.96
C ALA A 66 -20.63 24.56 16.48
N ILE A 67 -21.79 24.77 17.12
CA ILE A 67 -21.96 24.90 18.57
C ILE A 67 -22.98 23.84 18.98
N LEU A 68 -22.52 22.70 19.47
CA LEU A 68 -23.38 21.55 19.78
C LEU A 68 -23.57 21.39 21.28
N GLY A 69 -24.73 20.89 21.68
CA GLY A 69 -25.08 20.67 23.09
C GLY A 69 -25.18 21.95 23.91
N ILE A 70 -25.73 23.04 23.36
CA ILE A 70 -26.10 24.23 24.14
C ILE A 70 -27.30 23.86 25.03
N ASN A 71 -27.08 23.74 26.34
CA ASN A 71 -28.12 23.32 27.28
C ASN A 71 -28.83 24.54 27.89
N TYR A 72 -30.07 24.74 27.47
CA TYR A 72 -30.96 25.84 27.83
C TYR A 72 -31.93 25.45 28.95
N HIS A 73 -31.71 25.94 30.17
CA HIS A 73 -32.62 25.72 31.30
C HIS A 73 -33.62 26.87 31.50
N ARG A 74 -34.85 26.52 31.92
CA ARG A 74 -35.95 27.46 32.22
C ARG A 74 -35.75 28.11 33.59
N VAL A 75 -35.41 29.40 33.59
CA VAL A 75 -35.31 30.22 34.80
C VAL A 75 -36.51 31.17 34.91
N SER A 76 -37.01 31.43 36.11
CA SER A 76 -38.07 32.42 36.33
C SER A 76 -37.54 33.84 36.10
N LYS A 77 -38.34 34.75 35.52
CA LYS A 77 -37.94 36.15 35.31
C LYS A 77 -37.62 36.84 36.65
N ALA A 78 -38.35 36.51 37.72
CA ALA A 78 -38.14 37.06 39.05
C ALA A 78 -36.81 36.57 39.69
N SER A 79 -36.46 35.29 39.52
CA SER A 79 -35.20 34.73 40.01
C SER A 79 -34.00 35.37 39.29
N MET A 80 -34.08 35.52 37.97
CA MET A 80 -33.03 36.18 37.19
C MET A 80 -32.95 37.68 37.47
N GLY A 81 -34.08 38.37 37.64
CA GLY A 81 -34.11 39.77 38.08
C GLY A 81 -33.44 39.97 39.45
N LYS A 82 -33.73 39.11 40.44
CA LYS A 82 -33.04 39.11 41.75
C LYS A 82 -31.55 38.82 41.62
N MET A 83 -31.14 37.92 40.73
CA MET A 83 -29.73 37.59 40.50
C MET A 83 -28.96 38.76 39.87
N LEU A 84 -29.51 39.35 38.79
CA LEU A 84 -28.94 40.50 38.10
C LEU A 84 -28.85 41.71 39.03
N ALA A 85 -29.93 42.06 39.75
CA ALA A 85 -29.92 43.18 40.70
C ALA A 85 -28.90 43.01 41.84
N ARG A 86 -28.55 41.77 42.21
CA ARG A 86 -27.46 41.48 43.18
C ARG A 86 -26.06 41.55 42.56
N MET A 87 -25.97 41.51 41.22
CA MET A 87 -24.72 41.65 40.45
C MET A 87 -24.51 43.08 39.91
N THR A 88 -25.55 43.94 39.90
CA THR A 88 -25.46 45.37 39.59
C THR A 88 -26.01 46.27 40.72
N PRO A 89 -25.32 46.35 41.89
CA PRO A 89 -25.69 47.27 42.96
C PRO A 89 -25.72 48.73 42.45
N GLY A 90 -26.87 49.39 42.61
CA GLY A 90 -27.08 50.81 42.26
C GLY A 90 -28.08 51.08 41.13
N PHE A 91 -28.55 50.06 40.40
CA PHE A 91 -29.46 50.26 39.26
C PHE A 91 -30.93 50.38 39.67
N THR A 92 -31.43 51.60 39.90
CA THR A 92 -32.78 51.90 40.45
C THR A 92 -33.90 51.95 39.39
N GLY A 93 -34.13 50.83 38.69
CA GLY A 93 -35.31 50.68 37.82
C GLY A 93 -36.61 50.50 38.62
N THR A 94 -37.50 51.50 38.55
CA THR A 94 -38.91 51.55 39.03
C THR A 94 -39.43 50.41 39.93
N ARG A 95 -39.66 50.73 41.21
CA ARG A 95 -40.45 49.90 42.14
C ARG A 95 -41.94 49.92 41.77
N ALA A 96 -42.42 48.83 41.16
CA ALA A 96 -43.82 48.42 41.14
C ALA A 96 -43.90 46.89 41.37
N ASP A 97 -45.10 46.37 41.63
CA ASP A 97 -45.50 44.95 41.68
C ASP A 97 -44.81 44.00 42.69
N ALA A 98 -43.68 44.38 43.28
CA ALA A 98 -42.89 43.54 44.18
C ALA A 98 -43.59 43.17 45.52
N ALA A 99 -44.71 43.82 45.86
CA ALA A 99 -45.38 43.70 47.16
C ALA A 99 -46.50 42.64 47.22
N ALA A 100 -46.88 42.03 46.09
CA ALA A 100 -48.05 41.13 46.02
C ALA A 100 -47.74 39.63 46.20
N ALA A 101 -46.46 39.24 46.34
CA ALA A 101 -46.00 37.87 46.15
C ALA A 101 -45.45 37.16 47.41
N GLU A 102 -45.54 37.77 48.60
CA GLU A 102 -44.97 37.18 49.83
C GLU A 102 -45.92 36.23 50.58
N SER A 103 -47.21 36.16 50.21
CA SER A 103 -48.23 35.36 50.91
C SER A 103 -48.64 34.06 50.19
N LYS A 104 -47.70 33.11 50.07
CA LYS A 104 -47.93 31.64 50.18
C LYS A 104 -46.66 30.85 49.88
N ALA A 105 -45.88 30.57 50.93
CA ALA A 105 -44.82 29.57 50.90
C ALA A 105 -45.26 28.33 51.67
N SER A 106 -45.31 27.18 51.00
CA SER A 106 -45.20 25.85 51.62
C SER A 106 -44.95 24.80 50.53
N ILE A 107 -44.08 23.83 50.85
CA ILE A 107 -43.82 22.62 50.06
C ILE A 107 -44.46 21.45 50.81
N PRO A 108 -45.15 20.52 50.13
CA PRO A 108 -45.32 19.16 50.62
C PRO A 108 -44.34 18.21 49.92
N ASP A 109 -43.56 17.46 50.71
CA ASP A 109 -42.81 16.29 50.24
C ASP A 109 -43.75 15.09 50.07
N GLU A 110 -44.15 14.76 48.84
CA GLU A 110 -45.01 13.58 48.60
C GLU A 110 -44.70 12.84 47.29
N ALA A 111 -43.42 12.80 46.90
CA ALA A 111 -42.92 12.02 45.77
C ALA A 111 -42.43 10.60 46.17
N ARG A 112 -43.03 10.00 47.22
CA ARG A 112 -42.47 8.79 47.84
C ARG A 112 -43.48 7.78 48.42
N GLU A 113 -44.62 7.51 47.78
CA GLU A 113 -45.19 6.16 47.88
C GLU A 113 -45.94 5.61 46.65
N LYS A 114 -45.89 4.27 46.60
CA LYS A 114 -46.45 3.25 45.71
C LYS A 114 -47.73 3.60 44.89
N ALA A 115 -47.58 3.53 43.57
CA ALA A 115 -48.09 2.46 42.68
C ALA A 115 -49.61 2.13 42.54
N ALA A 116 -49.89 1.41 41.45
CA ALA A 116 -51.08 0.60 41.10
C ALA A 116 -52.18 1.25 40.22
N VAL A 117 -53.00 0.36 39.62
CA VAL A 117 -54.07 0.59 38.61
C VAL A 117 -53.53 1.09 37.25
N SER A 118 -53.43 0.32 36.16
CA SER A 118 -54.17 -0.83 35.59
C SER A 118 -55.45 -0.47 34.80
N ALA A 119 -55.89 -1.41 33.94
CA ALA A 119 -57.08 -1.38 33.06
C ALA A 119 -57.02 -0.42 31.84
N GLN A 120 -57.63 -0.72 30.67
CA GLN A 120 -57.96 -1.98 29.96
C GLN A 120 -58.55 -1.67 28.57
N HIS A 121 -58.46 -2.60 27.62
CA HIS A 121 -59.48 -2.99 26.61
C HIS A 121 -58.89 -4.16 25.78
N ALA A 122 -59.46 -5.37 25.79
CA ALA A 122 -60.67 -5.82 25.07
C ALA A 122 -60.41 -5.94 23.55
N GLU A 123 -60.21 -7.15 23.00
CA GLU A 123 -61.26 -8.14 22.61
C GLU A 123 -62.11 -7.68 21.41
N ALA A 124 -62.51 -8.53 20.45
CA ALA A 124 -62.13 -9.90 20.04
C ALA A 124 -62.87 -10.22 18.72
N HIS A 125 -62.47 -11.22 17.92
CA HIS A 125 -63.41 -12.06 17.12
C HIS A 125 -62.74 -13.23 16.38
N ASN A 126 -63.44 -14.37 16.33
CA ASN A 126 -63.22 -15.56 15.49
C ASN A 126 -64.58 -16.31 15.46
N PRO A 127 -65.04 -16.86 14.32
CA PRO A 127 -65.13 -18.32 14.27
C PRO A 127 -64.90 -18.97 12.89
N SER A 128 -63.92 -19.89 12.85
CA SER A 128 -64.05 -21.29 12.41
C SER A 128 -64.98 -21.66 11.23
N ARG A 129 -64.41 -22.33 10.22
CA ARG A 129 -64.81 -23.72 9.87
C ARG A 129 -63.75 -24.48 9.06
N THR A 130 -63.83 -25.81 9.17
CA THR A 130 -62.96 -26.89 8.63
C THR A 130 -63.82 -27.87 7.78
N PRO A 131 -63.34 -29.01 7.22
CA PRO A 131 -61.98 -29.54 7.00
C PRO A 131 -61.74 -30.02 5.53
N GLU A 132 -60.78 -30.94 5.33
CA GLU A 132 -60.59 -31.97 4.27
C GLU A 132 -59.37 -31.82 3.34
N SER A 133 -58.75 -32.90 2.82
CA SER A 133 -58.09 -34.04 3.52
C SER A 133 -57.38 -34.99 2.53
N SER A 134 -56.15 -35.43 2.85
CA SER A 134 -55.40 -36.52 2.16
C SER A 134 -55.05 -36.25 0.67
N SER A 135 -54.27 -37.05 -0.06
CA SER A 135 -53.56 -38.32 0.25
C SER A 135 -52.17 -38.37 -0.42
N SER A 136 -51.43 -39.48 -0.27
CA SER A 136 -50.03 -39.68 -0.68
C SER A 136 -49.87 -40.74 -1.79
N SER A 137 -48.61 -40.99 -2.21
CA SER A 137 -48.11 -42.19 -2.93
C SER A 137 -48.45 -42.33 -4.44
N SER A 138 -47.83 -43.21 -5.25
CA SER A 138 -46.41 -43.64 -5.35
C SER A 138 -46.19 -44.54 -6.60
N SER A 139 -44.92 -44.85 -6.93
CA SER A 139 -44.45 -46.07 -7.63
C SER A 139 -44.53 -46.20 -9.18
N SER A 140 -43.60 -47.03 -9.68
CA SER A 140 -43.09 -47.33 -11.02
C SER A 140 -43.89 -48.33 -11.87
N ASN A 141 -43.57 -48.48 -13.19
CA ASN A 141 -42.97 -49.73 -13.75
C ASN A 141 -42.71 -49.83 -15.30
N THR A 142 -41.47 -50.22 -15.66
CA THR A 142 -40.98 -51.28 -16.61
C THR A 142 -41.39 -51.46 -18.11
N ASN A 143 -40.44 -52.04 -18.87
CA ASN A 143 -40.55 -53.03 -19.99
C ASN A 143 -40.75 -52.57 -21.47
N THR A 144 -40.25 -53.23 -22.55
CA THR A 144 -39.17 -54.26 -22.79
C THR A 144 -38.89 -54.51 -24.30
N GLY A 145 -37.70 -55.06 -24.65
CA GLY A 145 -37.46 -55.99 -25.79
C GLY A 145 -36.28 -55.64 -26.72
N PHE A 146 -35.63 -56.53 -27.49
CA PHE A 146 -35.29 -57.98 -27.46
C PHE A 146 -34.32 -58.26 -28.66
N THR A 147 -33.52 -59.34 -28.67
CA THR A 147 -32.47 -59.71 -29.69
C THR A 147 -32.32 -61.26 -29.78
N PRO A 148 -31.47 -61.95 -30.62
CA PRO A 148 -30.27 -61.60 -31.44
C PRO A 148 -30.41 -62.14 -32.92
N PRO A 149 -29.48 -62.81 -33.69
CA PRO A 149 -28.01 -63.08 -33.61
C PRO A 149 -27.14 -63.09 -34.94
N LYS A 150 -25.79 -63.03 -34.76
CA LYS A 150 -24.63 -63.85 -35.31
C LYS A 150 -24.70 -64.56 -36.69
N ASN A 151 -23.64 -64.83 -37.49
CA ASN A 151 -22.15 -64.63 -37.51
C ASN A 151 -21.60 -65.18 -38.89
N PRO A 152 -20.27 -65.32 -39.20
CA PRO A 152 -19.04 -64.66 -38.71
C PRO A 152 -18.06 -64.15 -39.81
N GLY A 153 -17.02 -63.41 -39.41
CA GLY A 153 -15.64 -63.71 -39.84
C GLY A 153 -14.94 -62.84 -40.91
N LYS A 154 -13.96 -62.04 -40.47
CA LYS A 154 -12.62 -61.84 -41.11
C LYS A 154 -11.71 -61.03 -40.19
N THR A 155 -10.40 -61.33 -40.21
CA THR A 155 -9.35 -60.57 -39.52
C THR A 155 -8.82 -59.46 -40.43
N PRO A 156 -8.63 -58.22 -39.93
CA PRO A 156 -7.71 -57.24 -40.51
C PRO A 156 -6.42 -57.12 -39.67
N SER A 157 -5.32 -56.75 -40.32
CA SER A 157 -4.13 -56.23 -39.67
C SER A 157 -4.45 -54.89 -38.97
N GLY A 158 -3.71 -54.58 -37.89
CA GLY A 158 -3.77 -53.25 -37.29
C GLY A 158 -3.21 -52.18 -38.24
N PRO A 159 -3.72 -50.94 -38.21
CA PRO A 159 -3.18 -49.86 -39.03
C PRO A 159 -1.74 -49.55 -38.61
N ALA A 160 -0.88 -49.22 -39.58
CA ALA A 160 0.40 -48.61 -39.30
C ALA A 160 0.18 -47.29 -38.53
N ILE A 161 1.01 -47.03 -37.53
CA ILE A 161 0.96 -45.76 -36.81
C ILE A 161 1.65 -44.72 -37.70
N ASP A 162 0.86 -43.83 -38.29
CA ASP A 162 1.38 -42.58 -38.84
C ASP A 162 1.97 -41.73 -37.69
N VAL A 163 3.28 -41.86 -37.49
CA VAL A 163 4.03 -41.09 -36.49
C VAL A 163 4.24 -39.66 -37.00
N GLU A 164 4.60 -39.49 -38.27
CA GLU A 164 4.93 -38.19 -38.85
C GLU A 164 3.72 -37.24 -38.85
N GLY A 165 2.58 -37.66 -39.38
CA GLY A 165 1.36 -36.85 -39.42
C GLY A 165 0.81 -36.54 -38.03
N LYS A 166 0.92 -37.48 -37.07
CA LYS A 166 0.56 -37.22 -35.66
C LYS A 166 1.49 -36.22 -34.99
N VAL A 167 2.81 -36.40 -35.12
CA VAL A 167 3.79 -35.46 -34.55
C VAL A 167 3.62 -34.08 -35.16
N ARG A 168 3.38 -33.99 -36.49
CA ARG A 168 3.05 -32.74 -37.20
C ARG A 168 1.76 -32.08 -36.67
N LEU A 169 0.70 -32.84 -36.41
CA LEU A 169 -0.56 -32.30 -35.87
C LEU A 169 -0.43 -31.80 -34.43
N ILE A 170 0.31 -32.52 -33.57
CA ILE A 170 0.56 -32.10 -32.18
C ILE A 170 1.40 -30.80 -32.17
N LEU A 171 2.45 -30.75 -32.99
CA LEU A 171 3.25 -29.53 -33.16
C LEU A 171 2.45 -28.38 -33.78
N ALA A 172 1.57 -28.64 -34.75
CA ALA A 172 0.73 -27.62 -35.37
C ALA A 172 -0.16 -26.92 -34.32
N ASP A 173 -0.86 -27.67 -33.47
CA ASP A 173 -1.69 -27.05 -32.42
C ASP A 173 -0.86 -26.38 -31.32
N LEU A 174 0.26 -26.98 -30.87
CA LEU A 174 1.15 -26.37 -29.89
C LEU A 174 1.77 -25.05 -30.40
N CYS A 175 2.32 -25.05 -31.61
CA CYS A 175 3.00 -23.90 -32.23
C CYS A 175 2.04 -22.84 -32.82
N GLY A 176 0.74 -23.15 -32.88
CA GLY A 176 -0.27 -22.31 -33.54
C GLY A 176 -0.02 -22.15 -35.04
N LEU A 177 0.48 -23.20 -35.70
CA LEU A 177 0.80 -23.28 -37.13
C LEU A 177 -0.25 -24.11 -37.87
N GLU A 178 -0.41 -23.89 -39.17
CA GLU A 178 -1.08 -24.86 -40.03
C GLU A 178 -0.10 -26.01 -40.36
N PRO A 179 -0.55 -27.28 -40.47
CA PRO A 179 0.35 -28.43 -40.68
C PRO A 179 1.28 -28.32 -41.89
N ALA A 180 0.89 -27.56 -42.92
CA ALA A 180 1.69 -27.32 -44.12
C ALA A 180 2.91 -26.39 -43.88
N GLU A 181 2.95 -25.66 -42.76
CA GLU A 181 4.09 -24.82 -42.38
C GLU A 181 5.23 -25.62 -41.70
N ILE A 182 4.98 -26.87 -41.30
CA ILE A 182 5.94 -27.74 -40.62
C ILE A 182 6.55 -28.75 -41.62
N THR A 183 7.65 -28.32 -42.23
CA THR A 183 8.47 -29.13 -43.16
C THR A 183 9.29 -30.18 -42.40
N ILE A 184 9.79 -31.21 -43.10
CA ILE A 184 10.60 -32.27 -42.48
C ILE A 184 11.89 -31.74 -41.83
N ASP A 185 12.46 -30.66 -42.38
CA ASP A 185 13.70 -30.03 -41.92
C ASP A 185 13.48 -28.81 -41.02
N SER A 186 12.25 -28.59 -40.53
CA SER A 186 11.95 -27.50 -39.60
C SER A 186 12.70 -27.65 -38.28
N GLY A 187 13.45 -26.61 -37.88
CA GLY A 187 14.08 -26.54 -36.56
C GLY A 187 13.02 -26.35 -35.47
N LEU A 188 13.06 -27.18 -34.43
CA LEU A 188 12.04 -27.21 -33.37
C LEU A 188 11.95 -25.87 -32.63
N ALA A 189 13.10 -25.27 -32.29
CA ALA A 189 13.16 -23.95 -31.65
C ALA A 189 12.61 -22.82 -32.54
N GLU A 190 12.72 -22.95 -33.87
CA GLU A 190 12.26 -21.93 -34.83
C GLU A 190 10.73 -21.93 -34.98
N ILE A 191 10.11 -23.12 -34.91
CA ILE A 191 8.64 -23.26 -34.95
C ILE A 191 7.95 -22.99 -33.60
N GLY A 192 8.69 -23.04 -32.48
CA GLY A 192 8.22 -22.63 -31.16
C GLY A 192 8.52 -23.59 -30.01
N ILE A 193 9.15 -24.74 -30.28
CA ILE A 193 9.51 -25.73 -29.27
C ILE A 193 10.91 -25.43 -28.71
N ASP A 194 10.92 -24.69 -27.61
CA ASP A 194 12.10 -24.45 -26.78
C ASP A 194 12.11 -25.37 -25.54
N SER A 195 13.12 -25.21 -24.68
CA SER A 195 13.25 -25.98 -23.43
C SER A 195 12.07 -25.81 -22.46
N LEU A 196 11.25 -24.76 -22.62
CA LEU A 196 10.06 -24.54 -21.81
C LEU A 196 8.88 -25.37 -22.35
N MET A 197 8.62 -25.31 -23.65
CA MET A 197 7.57 -26.12 -24.28
C MET A 197 7.93 -27.60 -24.44
N GLY A 198 9.21 -28.00 -24.34
CA GLY A 198 9.62 -29.41 -24.34
C GLY A 198 8.89 -30.25 -23.28
N MET A 199 8.60 -29.68 -22.10
CA MET A 199 7.83 -30.35 -21.02
C MET A 199 6.32 -30.45 -21.29
N GLU A 200 5.78 -29.66 -22.22
CA GLU A 200 4.38 -29.67 -22.62
C GLU A 200 4.19 -30.57 -23.85
N LEU A 201 5.05 -30.42 -24.85
CA LEU A 201 5.24 -31.36 -25.96
C LEU A 201 5.39 -32.79 -25.44
N GLY A 202 6.20 -33.00 -24.40
CA GLY A 202 6.37 -34.32 -23.78
C GLY A 202 5.06 -34.91 -23.26
N ARG A 203 4.26 -34.12 -22.52
CA ARG A 203 2.97 -34.57 -21.96
C ARG A 203 1.94 -34.85 -23.06
N GLU A 204 1.86 -34.02 -24.10
CA GLU A 204 0.97 -34.25 -25.24
C GLU A 204 1.39 -35.49 -26.05
N MET A 205 2.69 -35.70 -26.27
CA MET A 205 3.20 -36.89 -26.95
C MET A 205 2.91 -38.17 -26.14
N GLU A 206 3.16 -38.17 -24.82
CA GLU A 206 2.84 -39.31 -23.95
C GLU A 206 1.32 -39.59 -23.88
N GLY A 207 0.49 -38.54 -23.90
CA GLY A 207 -0.98 -38.67 -24.00
C GLY A 207 -1.46 -39.26 -25.34
N ALA A 208 -0.91 -38.76 -26.45
CA ALA A 208 -1.28 -39.15 -27.81
C ALA A 208 -0.82 -40.58 -28.19
N PHE A 209 0.35 -40.99 -27.70
CA PHE A 209 0.96 -42.29 -28.01
C PHE A 209 0.85 -43.34 -26.88
N LYS A 210 0.42 -42.94 -25.67
CA LYS A 210 0.13 -43.80 -24.52
C LYS A 210 1.30 -44.69 -24.08
N ARG A 211 2.52 -44.17 -24.20
CA ARG A 211 3.76 -44.71 -23.64
C ARG A 211 4.55 -43.57 -23.01
N PRO A 212 5.40 -43.83 -22.01
CA PRO A 212 6.46 -42.90 -21.67
C PRO A 212 7.37 -42.73 -22.89
N LEU A 213 7.51 -41.50 -23.36
CA LEU A 213 8.38 -41.12 -24.49
C LEU A 213 9.55 -40.26 -24.02
N MET A 214 9.52 -39.78 -22.77
CA MET A 214 10.58 -38.96 -22.20
C MET A 214 11.83 -39.78 -21.84
N SER A 215 12.98 -39.31 -22.31
CA SER A 215 14.32 -39.72 -21.89
C SER A 215 15.29 -38.57 -22.08
N ASP A 216 16.44 -38.59 -21.39
CA ASP A 216 17.47 -37.52 -21.47
C ASP A 216 17.96 -37.25 -22.91
N ALA A 217 17.80 -38.21 -23.82
CA ALA A 217 18.16 -38.08 -25.22
C ALA A 217 17.26 -37.11 -26.01
N LEU A 218 16.02 -36.86 -25.57
CA LEU A 218 15.09 -35.96 -26.29
C LEU A 218 15.53 -34.50 -26.17
N ALA A 219 16.31 -34.14 -25.15
CA ALA A 219 16.92 -32.81 -25.01
C ALA A 219 18.02 -32.51 -26.07
N GLN A 220 18.40 -33.49 -26.89
CA GLN A 220 19.35 -33.33 -28.01
C GLN A 220 18.67 -33.31 -29.38
N VAL A 221 17.34 -33.44 -29.43
CA VAL A 221 16.55 -33.41 -30.67
C VAL A 221 16.33 -31.95 -31.09
N THR A 222 16.80 -31.58 -32.28
CA THR A 222 16.79 -30.18 -32.75
C THR A 222 15.84 -29.92 -33.93
N THR A 223 15.49 -30.97 -34.68
CA THR A 223 14.65 -30.89 -35.89
C THR A 223 13.40 -31.76 -35.80
N PHE A 224 12.39 -31.42 -36.61
CA PHE A 224 11.19 -32.24 -36.78
C PHE A 224 11.53 -33.69 -37.19
N ARG A 225 12.47 -33.86 -38.14
CA ARG A 225 13.00 -35.16 -38.58
C ARG A 225 13.49 -36.02 -37.41
N GLU A 226 14.38 -35.47 -36.59
CA GLU A 226 14.95 -36.18 -35.42
C GLU A 226 13.87 -36.56 -34.41
N LEU A 227 12.85 -35.72 -34.19
CA LEU A 227 11.74 -36.00 -33.28
C LEU A 227 10.87 -37.17 -33.78
N VAL A 228 10.54 -37.19 -35.07
CA VAL A 228 9.78 -38.29 -35.69
C VAL A 228 10.56 -39.60 -35.59
N THR A 229 11.86 -39.60 -35.89
CA THR A 229 12.74 -40.77 -35.74
C THR A 229 12.82 -41.25 -34.28
N HIS A 230 12.94 -40.34 -33.31
CA HIS A 230 12.98 -40.69 -31.89
C HIS A 230 11.65 -41.33 -31.43
N VAL A 231 10.52 -40.71 -31.74
CA VAL A 231 9.18 -41.23 -31.36
C VAL A 231 8.90 -42.57 -32.04
N ALA A 232 9.24 -42.74 -33.32
CA ALA A 232 9.12 -44.02 -34.02
C ALA A 232 10.00 -45.12 -33.40
N GLY A 233 11.24 -44.79 -33.03
CA GLY A 233 12.16 -45.68 -32.32
C GLY A 233 11.61 -46.19 -30.98
N VAL A 234 11.07 -45.29 -30.14
CA VAL A 234 10.47 -45.68 -28.84
C VAL A 234 9.12 -46.41 -29.02
N LEU A 235 8.42 -46.18 -30.13
CA LEU A 235 7.25 -46.98 -30.51
C LEU A 235 7.61 -48.39 -31.01
N GLY A 236 8.82 -48.58 -31.53
CA GLY A 236 9.28 -49.82 -32.18
C GLY A 236 8.84 -49.94 -33.64
N VAL A 237 8.72 -48.80 -34.33
CA VAL A 237 8.31 -48.70 -35.74
C VAL A 237 9.54 -48.31 -36.57
N SER A 238 9.85 -49.07 -37.63
CA SER A 238 10.92 -48.69 -38.57
C SER A 238 10.52 -47.45 -39.37
N THR A 239 11.42 -46.48 -39.46
CA THR A 239 11.31 -45.34 -40.38
C THR A 239 11.98 -45.57 -41.73
N ASP A 240 12.71 -46.68 -41.88
CA ASP A 240 13.49 -46.99 -43.07
C ASP A 240 12.76 -48.03 -43.95
N ASP A 241 12.23 -47.59 -45.08
CA ASP A 241 12.12 -48.39 -46.31
C ASP A 241 12.32 -47.51 -47.56
N PRO A 242 13.58 -47.25 -47.96
CA PRO A 242 13.89 -46.46 -49.15
C PRO A 242 14.00 -47.37 -50.38
N ASN A 243 12.87 -47.76 -50.98
CA ASN A 243 12.85 -48.34 -52.33
C ASN A 243 11.80 -47.69 -53.23
N VAL A 244 12.29 -47.14 -54.34
CA VAL A 244 11.50 -46.85 -55.52
C VAL A 244 11.40 -48.15 -56.32
N ASP A 245 10.18 -48.59 -56.67
CA ASP A 245 9.93 -48.94 -58.06
C ASP A 245 8.45 -48.78 -58.46
N ASP A 246 8.23 -48.61 -59.76
CA ASP A 246 6.94 -48.35 -60.41
C ASP A 246 6.28 -49.65 -60.92
N SER A 247 4.94 -49.75 -60.86
CA SER A 247 4.11 -50.27 -61.99
C SER A 247 2.61 -50.51 -61.69
N SER A 248 1.79 -50.11 -62.68
CA SER A 248 0.53 -50.73 -63.15
C SER A 248 -0.80 -50.61 -62.36
N ASP A 249 -1.65 -49.73 -62.91
CA ASP A 249 -3.01 -50.00 -63.46
C ASP A 249 -4.28 -50.12 -62.58
N GLY A 250 -5.37 -49.51 -63.11
CA GLY A 250 -6.77 -49.65 -62.66
C GLY A 250 -7.45 -48.36 -62.18
N ASP A 251 -7.26 -47.22 -62.86
CA ASP A 251 -8.16 -46.68 -63.91
C ASP A 251 -9.59 -46.30 -63.45
N TYR A 252 -9.95 -45.01 -63.60
CA TYR A 252 -11.19 -44.57 -64.27
C TYR A 252 -11.15 -43.05 -64.59
N SER A 253 -10.90 -42.72 -65.86
CA SER A 253 -11.38 -41.55 -66.66
C SER A 253 -11.62 -40.14 -66.04
N ALA A 254 -11.38 -39.01 -66.72
CA ALA A 254 -11.39 -38.83 -68.18
C ALA A 254 -10.57 -37.63 -68.71
N SER A 255 -9.86 -37.89 -69.82
CA SER A 255 -9.70 -37.05 -71.03
C SER A 255 -9.31 -35.56 -70.94
N SER A 256 -8.10 -35.25 -71.42
CA SER A 256 -7.97 -34.27 -72.51
C SER A 256 -6.83 -34.62 -73.48
N THR A 257 -7.08 -34.48 -74.78
CA THR A 257 -6.13 -34.65 -75.90
C THR A 257 -5.81 -33.27 -76.51
N ALA A 258 -4.69 -33.01 -77.19
CA ALA A 258 -3.71 -33.92 -77.81
C ALA A 258 -2.27 -33.34 -77.85
N ALA A 259 -1.31 -34.17 -78.27
CA ALA A 259 0.07 -33.82 -78.67
C ALA A 259 0.12 -32.72 -79.77
N THR A 260 1.22 -31.97 -79.96
CA THR A 260 2.52 -32.37 -80.59
C THR A 260 3.52 -31.18 -80.54
N SER A 261 4.85 -31.25 -80.69
CA SER A 261 5.88 -32.32 -80.79
C SER A 261 7.30 -31.71 -80.98
N VAL A 262 8.40 -32.43 -80.66
CA VAL A 262 9.74 -32.42 -81.37
C VAL A 262 10.60 -31.12 -81.24
N THR A 263 11.94 -31.07 -80.99
CA THR A 263 13.04 -32.07 -80.78
C THR A 263 14.31 -31.45 -80.12
N ASP A 264 15.14 -32.31 -79.51
CA ASP A 264 16.63 -32.35 -79.46
C ASP A 264 17.56 -31.24 -78.88
N SER A 265 18.16 -31.56 -77.72
CA SER A 265 19.58 -31.98 -77.53
C SER A 265 20.80 -30.98 -77.59
N PRO A 266 21.93 -31.27 -76.89
CA PRO A 266 22.96 -30.31 -76.36
C PRO A 266 24.28 -30.21 -77.21
N PRO A 267 25.39 -29.45 -76.89
CA PRO A 267 26.00 -29.18 -75.56
C PRO A 267 26.83 -27.86 -75.32
N SER A 268 27.67 -27.89 -74.25
CA SER A 268 28.63 -26.92 -73.66
C SER A 268 29.92 -26.64 -74.47
N PRO A 269 30.97 -25.89 -73.99
CA PRO A 269 31.14 -25.05 -72.78
C PRO A 269 31.79 -23.64 -73.04
N GLY A 270 32.13 -22.85 -72.00
CA GLY A 270 33.21 -21.83 -72.09
C GLY A 270 33.10 -20.51 -71.29
N ASP A 271 33.91 -20.39 -70.24
CA ASP A 271 34.63 -19.27 -69.58
C ASP A 271 34.34 -17.75 -69.82
N ASP A 272 34.26 -17.05 -68.67
CA ASP A 272 34.86 -15.75 -68.27
C ASP A 272 34.48 -14.33 -68.78
N HIS A 273 34.61 -13.41 -67.81
CA HIS A 273 34.76 -11.93 -67.84
C HIS A 273 33.60 -10.99 -68.29
N ALA A 274 33.47 -9.90 -67.52
CA ALA A 274 32.62 -8.72 -67.71
C ALA A 274 33.42 -7.56 -68.38
N PRO A 275 32.87 -6.33 -68.69
CA PRO A 275 31.57 -5.76 -68.30
C PRO A 275 30.79 -4.96 -69.39
N ALA A 276 29.60 -4.42 -69.02
CA ALA A 276 28.92 -3.19 -69.50
C ALA A 276 28.88 -2.88 -71.04
N THR A 277 27.74 -2.57 -71.69
CA THR A 277 26.61 -1.72 -71.22
C THR A 277 25.40 -1.75 -72.20
N LEU A 278 24.18 -1.48 -71.69
CA LEU A 278 23.01 -0.83 -72.36
C LEU A 278 22.54 -1.25 -73.78
N THR A 279 21.32 -1.84 -73.88
CA THR A 279 20.21 -1.24 -74.67
C THR A 279 18.81 -1.81 -74.35
N LYS A 280 17.95 -0.96 -73.73
CA LYS A 280 16.46 -0.82 -73.75
C LYS A 280 15.47 -2.04 -73.69
N PRO A 281 14.22 -1.82 -73.22
CA PRO A 281 13.37 -2.90 -72.70
C PRO A 281 12.15 -3.27 -73.59
N GLN A 282 11.54 -4.43 -73.29
CA GLN A 282 10.14 -4.73 -73.62
C GLN A 282 9.24 -4.57 -72.39
N ALA A 283 7.93 -4.40 -72.62
CA ALA A 283 7.00 -3.87 -71.63
C ALA A 283 6.63 -4.87 -70.52
N ILE A 284 6.88 -4.48 -69.28
CA ILE A 284 6.29 -5.10 -68.09
C ILE A 284 4.84 -4.58 -67.97
N GLY A 285 3.90 -5.46 -67.63
CA GLY A 285 2.52 -5.06 -67.30
C GLY A 285 2.51 -4.02 -66.17
N ALA A 286 1.53 -3.11 -66.17
CA ALA A 286 1.53 -1.95 -65.26
C ALA A 286 1.73 -2.40 -63.80
N PRO A 287 2.77 -1.90 -63.09
CA PRO A 287 2.94 -2.21 -61.68
C PRO A 287 1.75 -1.64 -60.88
N PRO A 288 1.43 -2.22 -59.70
CA PRO A 288 0.52 -1.56 -58.78
C PRO A 288 1.03 -0.14 -58.47
N PRO A 289 0.14 0.83 -58.21
CA PRO A 289 0.55 2.19 -57.90
C PRO A 289 1.53 2.19 -56.72
N PRO A 290 2.58 3.02 -56.75
CA PRO A 290 3.59 3.03 -55.69
C PRO A 290 2.92 3.43 -54.37
N VAL A 291 2.86 2.49 -53.42
CA VAL A 291 2.32 2.73 -52.09
C VAL A 291 3.16 3.82 -51.45
N THR A 292 2.53 4.96 -51.20
CA THR A 292 3.15 6.06 -50.48
C THR A 292 3.32 5.63 -49.02
N GLU A 293 4.57 5.41 -48.59
CA GLU A 293 4.85 5.03 -47.21
C GLU A 293 4.46 6.15 -46.25
N LEU A 294 4.07 5.77 -45.02
CA LEU A 294 3.69 6.70 -43.97
C LEU A 294 4.85 7.65 -43.62
N GLU A 295 4.71 8.93 -43.99
CA GLU A 295 5.61 9.96 -43.50
C GLU A 295 5.35 10.19 -42.00
N LEU A 296 6.30 9.85 -41.14
CA LEU A 296 6.26 10.12 -39.70
C LEU A 296 7.15 11.34 -39.37
N PRO A 297 6.59 12.51 -39.01
CA PRO A 297 7.38 13.68 -38.61
C PRO A 297 7.82 13.59 -37.14
N PRO A 298 9.12 13.71 -36.81
CA PRO A 298 9.61 13.58 -35.43
C PRO A 298 8.96 14.52 -34.41
N ALA A 299 8.59 15.74 -34.84
CA ALA A 299 7.92 16.71 -33.97
C ALA A 299 6.62 16.15 -33.36
N LEU A 300 5.78 15.46 -34.16
CA LEU A 300 4.49 14.94 -33.69
C LEU A 300 4.66 13.81 -32.65
N VAL A 301 5.78 13.07 -32.71
CA VAL A 301 6.13 12.04 -31.71
C VAL A 301 6.41 12.70 -30.37
N PHE A 302 7.28 13.72 -30.34
CA PHE A 302 7.63 14.40 -29.09
C PHE A 302 6.52 15.32 -28.58
N GLU A 303 5.68 15.91 -29.43
CA GLU A 303 4.46 16.59 -28.97
C GLU A 303 3.50 15.62 -28.26
N ALA A 304 3.23 14.46 -28.88
CA ALA A 304 2.38 13.43 -28.29
C ALA A 304 2.97 12.89 -26.98
N PHE A 305 4.29 12.73 -26.93
CA PHE A 305 5.01 12.32 -25.72
C PHE A 305 4.95 13.38 -24.61
N GLU A 306 5.28 14.63 -24.93
CA GLU A 306 5.23 15.75 -23.97
C GLU A 306 3.82 15.93 -23.40
N GLU A 307 2.77 15.83 -24.24
CA GLU A 307 1.37 15.84 -23.79
C GLU A 307 1.07 14.74 -22.76
N THR A 308 1.47 13.49 -23.01
CA THR A 308 1.31 12.39 -22.06
C THR A 308 2.15 12.62 -20.79
N LYS A 309 3.38 13.11 -20.93
CA LYS A 309 4.31 13.44 -19.84
C LYS A 309 3.78 14.55 -18.93
N ARG A 310 2.91 15.46 -19.41
CA ARG A 310 2.23 16.46 -18.54
C ARG A 310 1.23 15.82 -17.58
N LEU A 311 0.83 14.57 -17.83
CA LEU A 311 -0.19 13.84 -17.09
C LEU A 311 0.38 12.74 -16.18
N THR A 312 1.70 12.57 -16.09
CA THR A 312 2.33 11.46 -15.34
C THR A 312 1.81 11.32 -13.91
N ASP A 313 1.79 12.41 -13.14
CA ASP A 313 1.32 12.41 -11.74
C ASP A 313 -0.21 12.19 -11.61
N LYS A 314 -0.97 12.50 -12.67
CA LYS A 314 -2.40 12.16 -12.79
C LYS A 314 -2.58 10.69 -13.14
N PHE A 315 -1.81 10.13 -14.07
CA PHE A 315 -1.82 8.71 -14.38
C PHE A 315 -1.50 7.88 -13.12
N ILE A 316 -0.51 8.28 -12.31
CA ILE A 316 -0.19 7.63 -11.03
C ILE A 316 -1.40 7.62 -10.07
N ALA A 317 -2.15 8.72 -9.98
CA ALA A 317 -3.35 8.80 -9.15
C ALA A 317 -4.56 8.03 -9.74
N ASP A 318 -4.81 8.14 -11.05
CA ASP A 318 -5.90 7.44 -11.75
C ASP A 318 -5.75 5.91 -11.69
N TYR A 319 -4.50 5.43 -11.74
CA TYR A 319 -4.14 4.01 -11.52
C TYR A 319 -3.89 3.67 -10.04
N ARG A 320 -4.26 4.55 -9.09
CA ARG A 320 -4.21 4.29 -7.63
C ARG A 320 -2.84 3.84 -7.12
N CYS A 321 -1.77 4.28 -7.78
CA CYS A 321 -0.38 4.05 -7.38
C CYS A 321 0.15 5.14 -6.44
N GLU A 322 -0.59 6.23 -6.22
CA GLU A 322 -0.24 7.31 -5.29
C GLU A 322 0.08 6.78 -3.88
N GLY A 323 1.27 7.10 -3.36
CA GLY A 323 1.73 6.67 -2.03
C GLY A 323 2.19 5.22 -1.96
N TYR A 324 2.29 4.52 -3.10
CA TYR A 324 2.82 3.16 -3.19
C TYR A 324 4.25 3.07 -2.61
N VAL A 325 5.09 4.07 -2.87
CA VAL A 325 6.48 4.12 -2.37
C VAL A 325 6.55 4.16 -0.85
N ASP A 326 5.64 4.87 -0.19
CA ASP A 326 5.68 5.09 1.26
C ASP A 326 4.84 4.10 2.07
N THR A 327 3.88 3.40 1.44
CA THR A 327 2.90 2.53 2.16
C THR A 327 3.01 1.05 1.78
N VAL A 328 2.98 0.73 0.49
CA VAL A 328 2.96 -0.65 -0.02
C VAL A 328 4.38 -1.20 -0.13
N MET A 329 5.29 -0.45 -0.75
CA MET A 329 6.65 -0.88 -1.01
C MET A 329 7.43 -1.25 0.26
N PRO A 330 7.34 -0.53 1.40
CA PRO A 330 8.01 -0.95 2.64
C PRO A 330 7.44 -2.26 3.21
N SER A 331 6.13 -2.49 3.01
CA SER A 331 5.45 -3.73 3.41
C SER A 331 5.88 -4.91 2.52
N GLN A 332 6.11 -4.67 1.23
CA GLN A 332 6.70 -5.64 0.31
C GLN A 332 8.18 -5.93 0.62
N THR A 333 8.97 -4.91 0.97
CA THR A 333 10.35 -5.10 1.44
C THR A 333 10.38 -5.93 2.73
N ARG A 334 9.43 -5.73 3.67
CA ARG A 334 9.29 -6.60 4.87
C ARG A 334 9.03 -8.06 4.50
N LEU A 335 8.19 -8.32 3.49
CA LEU A 335 7.97 -9.68 2.96
C LEU A 335 9.27 -10.27 2.38
N CYS A 336 10.02 -9.50 1.59
CA CYS A 336 11.31 -9.93 1.02
C CYS A 336 12.34 -10.28 2.11
N ILE A 337 12.41 -9.48 3.17
CA ILE A 337 13.30 -9.72 4.32
C ILE A 337 12.88 -10.99 5.08
N ALA A 338 11.57 -11.22 5.28
CA ALA A 338 11.09 -12.45 5.92
C ALA A 338 11.42 -13.70 5.09
N LEU A 339 11.15 -13.67 3.78
CA LEU A 339 11.50 -14.74 2.84
C LEU A 339 13.00 -15.02 2.82
N ALA A 340 13.84 -13.97 2.83
CA ALA A 340 15.29 -14.13 2.90
C ALA A 340 15.74 -14.76 4.23
N VAL A 341 15.20 -14.34 5.38
CA VAL A 341 15.50 -14.90 6.70
C VAL A 341 15.06 -16.37 6.82
N GLU A 342 13.92 -16.72 6.22
CA GLU A 342 13.41 -18.10 6.14
C GLU A 342 14.25 -18.97 5.20
N ALA A 343 14.71 -18.43 4.07
CA ALA A 343 15.62 -19.11 3.16
C ALA A 343 17.01 -19.32 3.77
N THR A 344 17.58 -18.31 4.46
CA THR A 344 18.87 -18.47 5.14
C THR A 344 18.78 -19.49 6.27
N ALA A 345 17.67 -19.54 7.03
CA ALA A 345 17.46 -20.57 8.04
C ALA A 345 17.45 -21.99 7.45
N GLN A 346 16.83 -22.20 6.28
CA GLN A 346 16.88 -23.48 5.55
C GLN A 346 18.30 -23.85 5.09
N LEU A 347 19.15 -22.87 4.80
CA LEU A 347 20.57 -23.05 4.49
C LEU A 347 21.46 -23.21 5.75
N GLY A 348 20.87 -23.42 6.93
CA GLY A 348 21.60 -23.58 8.20
C GLY A 348 22.00 -22.28 8.89
N TRP A 349 21.43 -21.14 8.47
CA TRP A 349 21.86 -19.79 8.83
C TRP A 349 20.71 -18.99 9.46
N ASP A 350 20.29 -19.44 10.65
CA ASP A 350 19.14 -18.85 11.37
C ASP A 350 19.48 -17.51 12.04
N LEU A 351 19.11 -16.42 11.36
CA LEU A 351 19.24 -15.05 11.84
C LEU A 351 18.31 -14.71 13.03
N ARG A 352 17.30 -15.54 13.32
CA ARG A 352 16.35 -15.36 14.43
C ARG A 352 16.94 -15.82 15.77
N SER A 353 17.72 -16.91 15.81
CA SER A 353 18.43 -17.37 17.02
C SER A 353 19.89 -16.91 17.13
N ALA A 354 20.52 -16.47 16.03
CA ALA A 354 21.88 -15.93 16.05
C ALA A 354 22.02 -14.71 16.98
N LYS A 355 22.97 -14.77 17.92
CA LYS A 355 23.20 -13.70 18.91
C LYS A 355 23.84 -12.46 18.29
N PRO A 356 23.51 -11.24 18.74
CA PRO A 356 24.22 -10.02 18.34
C PRO A 356 25.73 -10.13 18.58
N GLY A 357 26.55 -9.64 17.65
CA GLY A 357 28.00 -9.75 17.67
C GLY A 357 28.57 -11.10 17.22
N THR A 358 27.73 -12.07 16.83
CA THR A 358 28.20 -13.34 16.25
C THR A 358 28.76 -13.11 14.86
N VAL A 359 30.00 -13.55 14.60
CA VAL A 359 30.54 -13.68 13.24
C VAL A 359 29.88 -14.88 12.58
N LEU A 360 29.26 -14.66 11.42
CA LEU A 360 28.51 -15.66 10.67
C LEU A 360 29.34 -16.19 9.48
N PRO A 361 29.23 -17.49 9.13
CA PRO A 361 29.84 -18.02 7.91
C PRO A 361 29.16 -17.45 6.65
N PRO A 362 29.76 -17.57 5.45
CA PRO A 362 29.06 -17.22 4.21
C PRO A 362 27.81 -18.07 3.97
N ILE A 363 26.78 -17.47 3.35
CA ILE A 363 25.58 -18.15 2.87
C ILE A 363 25.98 -19.24 1.84
N PRO A 364 25.64 -20.52 2.06
CA PRO A 364 25.89 -21.59 1.08
C PRO A 364 25.08 -21.37 -0.21
N HIS A 365 25.75 -21.39 -1.36
CA HIS A 365 25.12 -21.23 -2.66
C HIS A 365 25.92 -21.95 -3.77
N ALA A 366 25.25 -22.30 -4.87
CA ALA A 366 25.89 -22.80 -6.09
C ALA A 366 26.54 -21.63 -6.86
N PRO A 367 27.66 -21.84 -7.58
CA PRO A 367 28.44 -20.74 -8.20
C PRO A 367 27.64 -19.80 -9.12
N LYS A 368 26.63 -20.32 -9.85
CA LYS A 368 25.77 -19.51 -10.72
C LYS A 368 24.88 -18.48 -9.97
N HIS A 369 24.85 -18.51 -8.64
CA HIS A 369 24.06 -17.62 -7.79
C HIS A 369 24.91 -16.70 -6.89
N GLU A 370 26.20 -16.51 -7.20
CA GLU A 370 27.08 -15.57 -6.48
C GLU A 370 26.48 -14.15 -6.45
N ARG A 371 26.08 -13.59 -7.60
CA ARG A 371 25.51 -12.24 -7.72
C ARG A 371 24.17 -12.07 -6.98
N LEU A 372 23.31 -13.09 -6.99
CA LEU A 372 22.09 -13.15 -6.18
C LEU A 372 22.40 -13.16 -4.68
N THR A 373 23.48 -13.82 -4.29
CA THR A 373 23.93 -13.89 -2.88
C THR A 373 24.56 -12.57 -2.42
N GLU A 374 25.31 -11.87 -3.30
CA GLU A 374 25.76 -10.49 -3.05
C GLU A 374 24.57 -9.53 -2.84
N TRP A 375 23.54 -9.63 -3.68
CA TRP A 375 22.31 -8.85 -3.53
C TRP A 375 21.57 -9.18 -2.22
N LEU A 376 21.50 -10.45 -1.82
CA LEU A 376 20.91 -10.87 -0.54
C LEU A 376 21.66 -10.28 0.67
N TYR A 377 22.99 -10.25 0.64
CA TYR A 377 23.77 -9.57 1.69
C TYR A 377 23.41 -8.09 1.78
N GLY A 378 23.35 -7.38 0.64
CA GLY A 378 22.97 -5.96 0.60
C GLY A 378 21.58 -5.69 1.16
N MET A 379 20.57 -6.51 0.82
CA MET A 379 19.24 -6.37 1.44
C MET A 379 19.27 -6.64 2.96
N LEU A 380 20.07 -7.60 3.42
CA LEU A 380 20.16 -7.96 4.84
C LEU A 380 21.03 -6.99 5.68
N SER A 381 21.98 -6.26 5.07
CA SER A 381 22.80 -5.25 5.73
C SER A 381 22.22 -3.84 5.64
N ASP A 382 21.75 -3.42 4.47
CA ASP A 382 21.50 -2.01 4.18
C ASP A 382 20.04 -1.64 4.48
N GLU A 383 19.10 -2.47 3.99
CA GLU A 383 17.66 -2.30 4.23
C GLU A 383 17.26 -2.86 5.62
N ALA A 384 17.55 -4.14 5.86
CA ALA A 384 17.10 -4.84 7.05
C ALA A 384 17.97 -4.58 8.29
N ARG A 385 19.23 -4.14 8.08
CA ARG A 385 20.24 -3.89 9.12
C ARG A 385 20.45 -5.06 10.09
N LEU A 386 20.21 -6.29 9.63
CA LEU A 386 20.42 -7.54 10.37
C LEU A 386 21.88 -7.98 10.37
N LEU A 387 22.64 -7.54 9.38
CA LEU A 387 24.06 -7.81 9.16
C LEU A 387 24.90 -6.52 9.16
N ASP A 388 26.18 -6.64 9.54
CA ASP A 388 27.23 -5.63 9.39
C ASP A 388 28.41 -6.28 8.65
N LEU A 389 28.64 -5.82 7.42
CA LEU A 389 29.59 -6.37 6.46
C LEU A 389 30.89 -5.56 6.50
N ARG A 390 31.98 -6.20 6.90
CA ARG A 390 33.29 -5.53 7.03
C ARG A 390 34.35 -6.26 6.22
N LYS A 391 35.34 -5.52 5.72
CA LYS A 391 36.54 -6.13 5.15
C LYS A 391 37.55 -6.44 6.26
N GLY A 392 37.96 -7.69 6.34
CA GLY A 392 39.00 -8.16 7.26
C GLY A 392 40.42 -7.88 6.76
N PRO A 393 41.44 -8.21 7.56
CA PRO A 393 42.84 -7.84 7.28
C PRO A 393 43.42 -8.48 6.00
N ALA A 394 42.81 -9.54 5.47
CA ALA A 394 43.21 -10.22 4.23
C ALA A 394 42.26 -9.91 3.06
N GLY A 395 41.31 -8.97 3.21
CA GLY A 395 40.32 -8.61 2.19
C GLY A 395 39.06 -9.48 2.17
N GLU A 396 38.96 -10.44 3.09
CA GLU A 396 37.78 -11.29 3.31
C GLU A 396 36.58 -10.46 3.78
N THR A 397 35.35 -10.89 3.46
CA THR A 397 34.14 -10.26 3.98
C THR A 397 33.75 -10.92 5.31
N ILE A 398 33.93 -10.21 6.42
CA ILE A 398 33.49 -10.61 7.75
C ILE A 398 32.02 -10.18 7.91
N ILE A 399 31.14 -11.15 8.12
CA ILE A 399 29.69 -10.95 8.27
C ILE A 399 29.35 -10.99 9.76
N ASN A 400 28.85 -9.89 10.32
CA ASN A 400 28.52 -9.81 11.75
C ASN A 400 27.01 -9.69 11.96
N ARG A 401 26.44 -10.49 12.85
CA ARG A 401 25.04 -10.36 13.27
C ARG A 401 24.84 -9.09 14.12
N THR A 402 23.93 -8.21 13.74
CA THR A 402 23.63 -6.98 14.51
C THR A 402 22.71 -7.25 15.71
N ALA A 403 22.38 -6.19 16.46
CA ALA A 403 21.34 -6.22 17.50
C ALA A 403 19.91 -6.04 16.97
N VAL A 404 19.72 -5.82 15.65
CA VAL A 404 18.38 -5.65 15.06
C VAL A 404 17.72 -7.01 14.92
N SER A 405 16.50 -7.15 15.42
CA SER A 405 15.70 -8.37 15.32
C SER A 405 15.06 -8.52 13.93
N PRO A 406 14.99 -9.73 13.33
CA PRO A 406 14.23 -9.96 12.10
C PRO A 406 12.72 -9.73 12.29
N PRO A 407 11.93 -9.58 11.22
CA PRO A 407 10.47 -9.52 11.31
C PRO A 407 9.92 -10.71 12.09
N PRO A 408 9.17 -10.53 13.20
CA PRO A 408 8.73 -11.63 14.05
C PRO A 408 7.66 -12.52 13.40
N GLU A 409 6.95 -12.01 12.39
CA GLU A 409 5.99 -12.78 11.59
C GLU A 409 6.69 -13.72 10.58
N SER A 410 5.94 -14.68 10.03
CA SER A 410 6.38 -15.42 8.84
C SER A 410 6.01 -14.70 7.54
N SER A 411 6.63 -15.08 6.43
CA SER A 411 6.29 -14.56 5.11
C SER A 411 4.82 -14.81 4.72
N GLU A 412 4.19 -15.94 5.09
CA GLU A 412 2.74 -16.16 4.88
C GLU A 412 1.88 -15.14 5.62
N ALA A 413 2.23 -14.83 6.88
CA ALA A 413 1.47 -13.90 7.70
C ALA A 413 1.60 -12.46 7.19
N ILE A 414 2.78 -12.08 6.66
CA ILE A 414 3.00 -10.79 6.01
C ILE A 414 2.26 -10.72 4.68
N LEU A 415 2.27 -11.79 3.87
CA LEU A 415 1.46 -11.88 2.65
C LEU A 415 -0.04 -11.73 2.95
N ALA A 416 -0.56 -12.42 3.97
CA ALA A 416 -1.96 -12.30 4.38
C ALA A 416 -2.34 -10.87 4.81
N GLY A 417 -1.40 -10.14 5.43
CA GLY A 417 -1.52 -8.70 5.67
C GLY A 417 -1.61 -7.91 4.37
N LEU A 418 -0.64 -8.08 3.47
CA LEU A 418 -0.60 -7.44 2.15
C LEU A 418 -1.86 -7.71 1.30
N MET A 419 -2.45 -8.90 1.37
CA MET A 419 -3.70 -9.25 0.67
C MET A 419 -4.93 -8.52 1.21
N ARG A 420 -4.99 -8.30 2.53
CA ARG A 420 -6.09 -7.57 3.18
C ARG A 420 -5.95 -6.07 2.98
N ASP A 421 -4.74 -5.54 3.14
CA ASP A 421 -4.49 -4.11 3.25
C ASP A 421 -4.22 -3.46 1.88
N PHE A 422 -3.67 -4.20 0.90
CA PHE A 422 -3.27 -3.69 -0.42
C PHE A 422 -3.65 -4.65 -1.58
N PRO A 423 -4.94 -4.97 -1.77
CA PRO A 423 -5.40 -5.98 -2.73
C PRO A 423 -5.05 -5.68 -4.19
N ASP A 424 -4.88 -4.41 -4.57
CA ASP A 424 -4.53 -4.02 -5.94
C ASP A 424 -3.12 -4.47 -6.37
N HIS A 425 -2.24 -4.79 -5.42
CA HIS A 425 -0.88 -5.28 -5.67
C HIS A 425 -0.77 -6.81 -5.57
N HIS A 426 -1.89 -7.54 -5.56
CA HIS A 426 -1.92 -8.99 -5.29
C HIS A 426 -1.04 -9.83 -6.23
N TRP A 427 -0.93 -9.48 -7.52
CA TRP A 427 -0.06 -10.19 -8.47
C TRP A 427 1.42 -10.16 -8.06
N ALA A 428 1.96 -8.96 -7.79
CA ALA A 428 3.34 -8.79 -7.33
C ALA A 428 3.57 -9.50 -6.00
N ASN A 429 2.65 -9.32 -5.05
CA ASN A 429 2.71 -9.91 -3.71
C ASN A 429 2.69 -11.46 -3.75
N ARG A 430 1.74 -12.07 -4.48
CA ARG A 430 1.66 -13.54 -4.63
C ARG A 430 2.90 -14.09 -5.34
N LEU A 431 3.36 -13.46 -6.42
CA LEU A 431 4.53 -13.94 -7.15
C LEU A 431 5.83 -13.82 -6.33
N THR A 432 5.98 -12.74 -5.56
CA THR A 432 7.12 -12.56 -4.63
C THR A 432 7.18 -13.69 -3.61
N PHE A 433 6.04 -14.05 -3.01
CA PHE A 433 5.95 -15.17 -2.09
C PHE A 433 6.17 -16.52 -2.77
N PHE A 434 5.54 -16.76 -3.93
CA PHE A 434 5.65 -18.00 -4.70
C PHE A 434 7.10 -18.30 -5.13
N ALA A 435 7.82 -17.27 -5.60
CA ALA A 435 9.24 -17.35 -5.96
C ALA A 435 10.13 -17.44 -4.71
N GLY A 436 10.02 -16.47 -3.80
CA GLY A 436 10.92 -16.34 -2.65
C GLY A 436 10.87 -17.51 -1.67
N ARG A 437 9.73 -18.20 -1.54
CA ARG A 437 9.62 -19.39 -0.67
C ARG A 437 10.46 -20.59 -1.16
N ARG A 438 10.96 -20.54 -2.39
CA ARG A 438 11.87 -21.55 -2.99
C ARG A 438 13.32 -21.05 -3.10
N LEU A 439 13.62 -19.84 -2.61
CA LEU A 439 14.94 -19.21 -2.72
C LEU A 439 16.08 -20.10 -2.19
N ALA A 440 15.85 -20.85 -1.10
CA ALA A 440 16.85 -21.78 -0.56
C ALA A 440 17.13 -23.00 -1.46
N ASP A 441 16.14 -23.44 -2.26
CA ASP A 441 16.31 -24.53 -3.23
C ASP A 441 17.07 -24.03 -4.47
N VAL A 442 16.75 -22.80 -4.92
CA VAL A 442 17.45 -22.14 -6.03
C VAL A 442 18.91 -21.87 -5.67
N LEU A 443 19.18 -21.31 -4.49
CA LEU A 443 20.55 -21.08 -4.01
C LEU A 443 21.37 -22.37 -3.92
N ARG A 444 20.77 -23.51 -3.55
CA ARG A 444 21.44 -24.83 -3.59
C ARG A 444 21.62 -25.42 -5.00
N GLY A 445 20.95 -24.85 -6.01
CA GLY A 445 20.93 -25.37 -7.39
C GLY A 445 19.98 -26.56 -7.59
N GLU A 446 19.12 -26.85 -6.62
CA GLU A 446 18.13 -27.95 -6.67
C GLU A 446 16.86 -27.58 -7.45
N GLN A 447 16.57 -26.29 -7.55
CA GLN A 447 15.44 -25.73 -8.29
C GLN A 447 15.95 -24.70 -9.30
N ASP A 448 15.58 -24.82 -10.56
CA ASP A 448 15.79 -23.74 -11.51
C ASP A 448 14.71 -22.65 -11.38
N GLY A 449 15.10 -21.38 -11.46
CA GLY A 449 14.20 -20.23 -11.31
C GLY A 449 13.24 -20.05 -12.50
N ILE A 450 13.72 -20.22 -13.73
CA ILE A 450 12.88 -20.14 -14.94
C ILE A 450 11.91 -21.33 -14.94
N GLY A 451 12.40 -22.53 -14.61
CA GLY A 451 11.58 -23.72 -14.44
C GLY A 451 10.51 -23.60 -13.34
N LEU A 452 10.80 -22.89 -12.24
CA LEU A 452 9.84 -22.63 -11.16
C LEU A 452 8.67 -21.77 -11.64
N ILE A 453 8.96 -20.62 -12.25
CA ILE A 453 7.94 -19.63 -12.62
C ILE A 453 7.24 -20.02 -13.91
N PHE A 454 7.97 -20.40 -14.96
CA PHE A 454 7.36 -20.67 -16.26
C PHE A 454 6.97 -22.14 -16.46
N GLY A 455 7.57 -23.09 -15.73
CA GLY A 455 7.22 -24.51 -15.84
C GLY A 455 5.88 -24.89 -15.20
N THR A 456 5.40 -24.11 -14.23
CA THR A 456 4.16 -24.37 -13.47
C THR A 456 2.98 -23.51 -13.93
N ASP A 457 1.75 -24.02 -13.81
CA ASP A 457 0.55 -23.26 -14.17
C ASP A 457 0.32 -22.04 -13.26
N GLU A 458 0.48 -22.18 -11.94
CA GLU A 458 0.37 -21.05 -11.00
C GLU A 458 1.46 -19.99 -11.27
N GLY A 459 2.70 -20.41 -11.54
CA GLY A 459 3.78 -19.48 -11.87
C GLY A 459 3.50 -18.71 -13.17
N ARG A 460 3.01 -19.40 -14.22
CA ARG A 460 2.59 -18.78 -15.48
C ARG A 460 1.42 -17.81 -15.31
N GLU A 461 0.41 -18.18 -14.51
CA GLU A 461 -0.72 -17.30 -14.15
C GLU A 461 -0.21 -16.04 -13.46
N LEU A 462 0.60 -16.20 -12.41
CA LEU A 462 1.11 -15.10 -11.59
C LEU A 462 2.00 -14.12 -12.35
N VAL A 463 2.91 -14.60 -13.21
CA VAL A 463 3.80 -13.73 -13.99
C VAL A 463 3.07 -13.05 -15.15
N THR A 464 2.10 -13.74 -15.79
CA THR A 464 1.23 -13.12 -16.81
C THR A 464 0.34 -12.04 -16.17
N GLY A 465 -0.26 -12.35 -15.02
CA GLY A 465 -1.03 -11.40 -14.22
C GLY A 465 -0.20 -10.21 -13.76
N LEU A 466 1.07 -10.40 -13.38
CA LEU A 466 1.96 -9.28 -13.02
C LEU A 466 2.18 -8.32 -14.20
N TYR A 467 2.58 -8.82 -15.38
CA TYR A 467 2.90 -7.95 -16.52
C TYR A 467 1.66 -7.35 -17.20
N GLY A 468 0.54 -8.07 -17.25
CA GLY A 468 -0.70 -7.60 -17.87
C GLY A 468 -1.65 -6.86 -16.93
N ASP A 469 -1.71 -7.24 -15.67
CA ASP A 469 -2.74 -6.82 -14.71
C ASP A 469 -2.20 -6.30 -13.37
N GLY A 470 -0.88 -6.31 -13.19
CA GLY A 470 -0.20 -5.59 -12.12
C GLY A 470 -0.29 -4.08 -12.36
N ILE A 471 -0.83 -3.36 -11.38
CA ILE A 471 -1.29 -1.97 -11.55
C ILE A 471 -0.19 -0.97 -11.98
N LEU A 472 1.07 -1.22 -11.58
CA LEU A 472 2.25 -0.46 -12.04
C LEU A 472 2.56 -0.65 -13.53
N ASN A 473 2.38 -1.87 -14.06
CA ASN A 473 2.56 -2.15 -15.49
C ASN A 473 1.35 -1.64 -16.29
N GLN A 474 0.13 -1.74 -15.76
CA GLN A 474 -1.06 -1.14 -16.37
C GLN A 474 -0.93 0.39 -16.51
N LEU A 475 -0.40 1.07 -15.49
CA LEU A 475 -0.07 2.50 -15.48
C LEU A 475 0.85 2.88 -16.66
N ALA A 476 1.98 2.18 -16.82
CA ALA A 476 2.94 2.48 -17.88
C ALA A 476 2.45 2.05 -19.28
N ASN A 477 1.71 0.94 -19.38
CA ASN A 477 0.99 0.54 -20.60
C ASN A 477 -0.06 1.57 -21.02
N ALA A 478 -0.74 2.23 -20.07
CA ALA A 478 -1.68 3.31 -20.36
C ALA A 478 -0.97 4.56 -20.92
N GLN A 479 0.20 4.91 -20.36
CA GLN A 479 1.04 6.00 -20.89
C GLN A 479 1.51 5.71 -22.32
N MET A 480 2.08 4.53 -22.59
CA MET A 480 2.48 4.11 -23.95
C MET A 480 1.31 4.16 -24.95
N ARG A 481 0.11 3.74 -24.54
CA ARG A 481 -1.10 3.81 -25.38
C ARG A 481 -1.53 5.25 -25.65
N ASP A 482 -1.47 6.14 -24.67
CA ASP A 482 -1.83 7.55 -24.87
C ASP A 482 -0.85 8.27 -25.80
N VAL A 483 0.46 7.98 -25.70
CA VAL A 483 1.47 8.48 -26.66
C VAL A 483 1.12 8.08 -28.10
N LEU A 484 0.85 6.80 -28.36
CA LEU A 484 0.53 6.34 -29.72
C LEU A 484 -0.85 6.80 -30.19
N ALA A 485 -1.86 6.86 -29.31
CA ALA A 485 -3.18 7.39 -29.64
C ALA A 485 -3.13 8.90 -29.97
N ARG A 486 -2.34 9.71 -29.24
CA ARG A 486 -2.06 11.11 -29.56
C ARG A 486 -1.31 11.26 -30.88
N LEU A 487 -0.27 10.45 -31.11
CA LEU A 487 0.52 10.49 -32.33
C LEU A 487 -0.36 10.18 -33.56
N VAL A 488 -1.14 9.11 -33.54
CA VAL A 488 -2.05 8.77 -34.64
C VAL A 488 -3.14 9.84 -34.82
N ARG A 489 -3.64 10.45 -33.74
CA ARG A 489 -4.59 11.58 -33.83
C ARG A 489 -3.97 12.80 -34.52
N LYS A 490 -2.73 13.16 -34.18
CA LYS A 490 -1.96 14.24 -34.84
C LYS A 490 -1.68 13.91 -36.32
N LEU A 491 -1.27 12.67 -36.61
CA LEU A 491 -1.05 12.18 -37.99
C LEU A 491 -2.33 12.19 -38.83
N LYS A 492 -3.52 11.95 -38.25
CA LYS A 492 -4.80 12.07 -38.98
C LYS A 492 -5.25 13.53 -39.17
N ALA A 493 -4.80 14.46 -38.32
CA ALA A 493 -5.24 15.86 -38.30
C ALA A 493 -4.37 16.83 -39.11
N ARG A 494 -3.17 16.44 -39.56
CA ARG A 494 -2.28 17.31 -40.35
C ARG A 494 -2.83 17.61 -41.76
N PRO A 495 -2.39 18.72 -42.40
CA PRO A 495 -2.52 18.88 -43.85
C PRO A 495 -1.90 17.68 -44.57
N GLY A 496 -2.62 17.07 -45.51
CA GLY A 496 -2.24 15.79 -46.15
C GLY A 496 -2.77 14.53 -45.44
N GLY A 497 -3.43 14.66 -44.27
CA GLY A 497 -4.01 13.55 -43.53
C GLY A 497 -2.95 12.51 -43.14
N TRP A 498 -3.28 11.22 -43.27
CA TRP A 498 -2.36 10.11 -42.94
C TRP A 498 -1.00 10.21 -43.65
N GLY A 499 -0.91 10.91 -44.79
CA GLY A 499 0.37 11.22 -45.46
C GLY A 499 1.03 9.99 -46.08
N GLY A 500 0.21 9.08 -46.59
CA GLY A 500 0.58 7.84 -47.26
C GLY A 500 -0.64 6.91 -47.36
N ASP A 501 -0.52 5.85 -48.14
CA ASP A 501 -1.43 4.68 -48.11
C ASP A 501 -0.85 3.53 -47.26
N GLY A 502 0.43 3.61 -46.90
CA GLY A 502 1.14 2.57 -46.15
C GLY A 502 0.75 2.46 -44.65
N PRO A 503 1.00 1.29 -44.02
CA PRO A 503 0.69 1.06 -42.62
C PRO A 503 1.72 1.63 -41.64
N LEU A 504 1.26 1.92 -40.43
CA LEU A 504 2.13 2.12 -39.27
C LEU A 504 2.73 0.76 -38.87
N ARG A 505 3.95 0.49 -39.36
CA ARG A 505 4.75 -0.66 -38.93
C ARG A 505 5.27 -0.46 -37.50
N VAL A 506 4.86 -1.35 -36.61
CA VAL A 506 5.30 -1.44 -35.21
C VAL A 506 5.95 -2.81 -35.00
N MET A 507 7.06 -2.85 -34.25
CA MET A 507 7.71 -4.08 -33.80
C MET A 507 7.79 -4.09 -32.28
N GLU A 508 7.42 -5.19 -31.62
CA GLU A 508 7.50 -5.37 -30.17
C GLU A 508 8.62 -6.37 -29.85
N LEU A 509 9.57 -5.97 -29.00
CA LEU A 509 10.74 -6.75 -28.59
C LEU A 509 10.59 -7.26 -27.16
N GLY A 510 10.87 -8.54 -26.94
CA GLY A 510 10.75 -9.17 -25.62
C GLY A 510 9.30 -9.16 -25.11
N ALA A 511 8.35 -9.39 -26.02
CA ALA A 511 6.93 -9.23 -25.75
C ALA A 511 6.34 -10.31 -24.82
N GLY A 512 7.07 -11.42 -24.61
CA GLY A 512 6.90 -12.38 -23.52
C GLY A 512 5.49 -12.91 -23.33
N THR A 513 4.97 -12.78 -22.10
CA THR A 513 3.60 -13.14 -21.71
C THR A 513 2.50 -12.31 -22.40
N CYS A 514 2.88 -11.46 -23.36
CA CYS A 514 2.00 -10.71 -24.24
C CYS A 514 1.17 -9.69 -23.43
N GLY A 515 1.81 -9.11 -22.41
CA GLY A 515 1.23 -8.25 -21.37
C GLY A 515 1.03 -6.79 -21.78
N THR A 516 1.99 -6.18 -22.48
CA THR A 516 1.81 -4.88 -23.16
C THR A 516 0.93 -5.07 -24.41
N THR A 517 1.23 -6.10 -25.20
CA THR A 517 0.52 -6.45 -26.44
C THR A 517 -1.00 -6.54 -26.27
N LYS A 518 -1.50 -7.15 -25.17
CA LYS A 518 -2.94 -7.41 -24.97
C LYS A 518 -3.79 -6.15 -25.00
N ASP A 519 -3.22 -5.03 -24.55
CA ASP A 519 -3.88 -3.73 -24.44
C ASP A 519 -3.50 -2.81 -25.60
N MET A 520 -2.30 -2.98 -26.15
CA MET A 520 -1.78 -2.19 -27.27
C MET A 520 -2.44 -2.55 -28.60
N VAL A 521 -2.56 -3.85 -28.92
CA VAL A 521 -3.09 -4.33 -30.21
C VAL A 521 -4.58 -3.98 -30.42
N PRO A 522 -5.49 -4.18 -29.45
CA PRO A 522 -6.89 -3.75 -29.59
C PRO A 522 -7.03 -2.23 -29.66
N MET A 523 -6.18 -1.48 -28.94
CA MET A 523 -6.15 -0.01 -29.00
C MET A 523 -5.77 0.44 -30.40
N LEU A 524 -4.67 -0.06 -30.98
CA LEU A 524 -4.25 0.27 -32.34
C LEU A 524 -5.32 -0.08 -33.39
N ALA A 525 -5.97 -1.24 -33.26
CA ALA A 525 -7.08 -1.64 -34.13
C ALA A 525 -8.25 -0.64 -34.08
N SER A 526 -8.56 -0.08 -32.90
CA SER A 526 -9.66 0.88 -32.71
C SER A 526 -9.42 2.25 -33.37
N LEU A 527 -8.17 2.60 -33.71
CA LEU A 527 -7.82 3.91 -34.26
C LEU A 527 -8.23 4.10 -35.73
N GLY A 528 -8.64 3.03 -36.43
CA GLY A 528 -9.11 3.08 -37.81
C GLY A 528 -8.06 3.65 -38.77
N VAL A 529 -6.86 3.09 -38.74
CA VAL A 529 -5.73 3.36 -39.65
C VAL A 529 -5.07 2.03 -40.04
N PRO A 530 -4.33 1.94 -41.16
CA PRO A 530 -3.61 0.71 -41.49
C PRO A 530 -2.44 0.49 -40.52
N ILE A 531 -2.35 -0.70 -39.95
CA ILE A 531 -1.33 -1.14 -38.98
C ILE A 531 -0.61 -2.36 -39.56
N GLU A 532 0.65 -2.56 -39.17
CA GLU A 532 1.37 -3.83 -39.28
C GLU A 532 2.13 -4.01 -37.95
N TYR A 533 1.92 -5.12 -37.24
CA TYR A 533 2.42 -5.29 -35.86
C TYR A 533 3.23 -6.58 -35.73
N THR A 534 4.55 -6.46 -35.61
CA THR A 534 5.49 -7.59 -35.51
C THR A 534 5.79 -7.90 -34.05
N PHE A 535 5.08 -8.88 -33.49
CA PHE A 535 5.37 -9.44 -32.17
C PHE A 535 6.63 -10.30 -32.23
N THR A 536 7.60 -10.01 -31.36
CA THR A 536 8.82 -10.83 -31.23
C THR A 536 9.23 -11.08 -29.79
N ASP A 537 9.82 -12.25 -29.59
CA ASP A 537 10.45 -12.67 -28.34
C ASP A 537 11.64 -13.60 -28.61
N LEU A 538 12.51 -13.80 -27.61
CA LEU A 538 13.59 -14.77 -27.66
C LEU A 538 13.07 -16.20 -27.52
N ALA A 539 12.02 -16.42 -26.73
CA ALA A 539 11.41 -17.73 -26.53
C ALA A 539 10.34 -18.00 -27.61
N GLY A 540 10.56 -19.06 -28.39
CA GLY A 540 9.64 -19.48 -29.45
C GLY A 540 8.25 -19.84 -28.92
N SER A 541 8.18 -20.34 -27.69
CA SER A 541 6.93 -20.65 -26.99
C SER A 541 6.00 -19.45 -26.80
N PHE A 542 6.54 -18.28 -26.43
CA PHE A 542 5.74 -17.05 -26.31
C PHE A 542 5.25 -16.55 -27.68
N VAL A 543 6.07 -16.68 -28.73
CA VAL A 543 5.69 -16.33 -30.11
C VAL A 543 4.56 -17.24 -30.62
N ALA A 544 4.62 -18.54 -30.35
CA ALA A 544 3.55 -19.50 -30.65
C ALA A 544 2.26 -19.20 -29.88
N ALA A 545 2.34 -18.99 -28.56
CA ALA A 545 1.19 -18.67 -27.72
C ALA A 545 0.51 -17.35 -28.15
N ALA A 546 1.30 -16.31 -28.47
CA ALA A 546 0.79 -15.05 -28.99
C ALA A 546 0.13 -15.21 -30.38
N ARG A 547 0.71 -16.03 -31.27
CA ARG A 547 0.12 -16.37 -32.57
C ARG A 547 -1.24 -17.05 -32.40
N LYS A 548 -1.33 -18.07 -31.54
CA LYS A 548 -2.57 -18.80 -31.22
C LYS A 548 -3.64 -17.89 -30.58
N ARG A 549 -3.23 -16.94 -29.72
CA ARG A 549 -4.14 -16.00 -29.01
C ARG A 549 -4.63 -14.84 -29.86
N LEU A 550 -3.77 -14.23 -30.69
CA LEU A 550 -4.06 -12.95 -31.36
C LEU A 550 -4.13 -13.03 -32.89
N GLY A 551 -3.44 -13.97 -33.53
CA GLY A 551 -3.27 -13.98 -35.00
C GLY A 551 -4.58 -14.10 -35.78
N LYS A 552 -5.54 -14.88 -35.28
CA LYS A 552 -6.88 -15.04 -35.91
C LYS A 552 -7.81 -13.85 -35.65
N ALA A 553 -7.56 -13.04 -34.61
CA ALA A 553 -8.38 -11.87 -34.27
C ALA A 553 -7.86 -10.58 -34.92
N TYR A 554 -6.54 -10.49 -35.18
CA TYR A 554 -5.88 -9.28 -35.69
C TYR A 554 -4.99 -9.62 -36.90
N PRO A 555 -5.54 -9.63 -38.14
CA PRO A 555 -4.82 -10.05 -39.35
C PRO A 555 -3.58 -9.21 -39.72
N PHE A 556 -3.40 -8.05 -39.09
CA PHE A 556 -2.20 -7.20 -39.23
C PHE A 556 -1.01 -7.68 -38.37
N MET A 557 -1.20 -8.68 -37.52
CA MET A 557 -0.13 -9.25 -36.69
C MET A 557 0.85 -10.08 -37.53
N LYS A 558 2.14 -9.98 -37.20
CA LYS A 558 3.24 -10.86 -37.60
C LYS A 558 3.90 -11.39 -36.34
N PHE A 559 4.45 -12.60 -36.40
CA PHE A 559 5.00 -13.33 -35.25
C PHE A 559 6.34 -13.95 -35.62
N ARG A 560 7.42 -13.58 -34.92
CA ARG A 560 8.79 -14.03 -35.23
C ARG A 560 9.64 -14.18 -33.97
N VAL A 561 10.42 -15.25 -33.87
CA VAL A 561 11.46 -15.40 -32.85
C VAL A 561 12.62 -14.44 -33.15
N HIS A 562 13.04 -13.61 -32.21
CA HIS A 562 14.12 -12.66 -32.39
C HIS A 562 14.88 -12.39 -31.08
N ASP A 563 16.20 -12.47 -31.16
CA ASP A 563 17.13 -12.15 -30.10
C ASP A 563 17.62 -10.70 -30.24
N ILE A 564 17.43 -9.88 -29.20
CA ILE A 564 17.79 -8.46 -29.17
C ILE A 564 19.32 -8.25 -29.21
N GLU A 565 20.12 -9.24 -28.76
CA GLU A 565 21.59 -9.21 -28.89
C GLU A 565 22.07 -9.49 -30.32
N LYS A 566 21.18 -9.87 -31.24
CA LYS A 566 21.49 -10.13 -32.66
C LYS A 566 20.94 -9.04 -33.58
N GLU A 567 21.50 -8.95 -34.78
CA GLU A 567 21.01 -8.05 -35.82
C GLU A 567 19.59 -8.47 -36.30
N PRO A 568 18.66 -7.53 -36.54
CA PRO A 568 17.37 -7.85 -37.14
C PRO A 568 17.52 -8.51 -38.52
N ALA A 569 16.62 -9.43 -38.85
CA ALA A 569 16.60 -10.07 -40.16
C ALA A 569 16.48 -9.05 -41.30
N ALA A 570 17.01 -9.40 -42.48
CA ALA A 570 17.20 -8.47 -43.60
C ALA A 570 15.92 -7.78 -44.10
N ASP A 571 14.75 -8.41 -43.91
CA ASP A 571 13.43 -7.87 -44.23
C ASP A 571 12.87 -6.89 -43.17
N LEU A 572 13.52 -6.77 -42.01
CA LEU A 572 13.19 -5.81 -40.95
C LEU A 572 14.12 -4.59 -40.93
N LEU A 573 15.31 -4.67 -41.54
CA LEU A 573 16.31 -3.59 -41.55
C LEU A 573 15.74 -2.29 -42.15
N GLY A 574 15.76 -1.21 -41.36
CA GLY A 574 15.29 0.12 -41.75
C GLY A 574 13.78 0.24 -41.98
N THR A 575 12.96 -0.74 -41.59
CA THR A 575 11.54 -0.81 -41.98
C THR A 575 10.55 -0.23 -40.97
N GLN A 576 10.86 -0.26 -39.67
CA GLN A 576 9.91 -0.01 -38.59
C GLN A 576 9.75 1.47 -38.26
N HIS A 577 8.51 1.93 -38.05
CA HIS A 577 8.22 3.30 -37.63
C HIS A 577 8.34 3.45 -36.11
N VAL A 578 7.89 2.43 -35.38
CA VAL A 578 7.99 2.33 -33.93
C VAL A 578 8.59 0.97 -33.58
N VAL A 579 9.60 0.95 -32.72
CA VAL A 579 9.95 -0.26 -31.98
C VAL A 579 9.53 -0.05 -30.52
N ILE A 580 8.88 -1.05 -29.93
CA ILE A 580 8.44 -1.08 -28.53
C ILE A 580 9.27 -2.13 -27.80
N ALA A 581 9.75 -1.81 -26.60
CA ALA A 581 10.30 -2.80 -25.67
C ALA A 581 9.80 -2.52 -24.26
N SER A 582 9.39 -3.55 -23.52
CA SER A 582 8.72 -3.41 -22.22
C SER A 582 9.35 -4.32 -21.17
N ASN A 583 10.22 -3.76 -20.32
CA ASN A 583 11.00 -4.47 -19.31
C ASN A 583 11.77 -5.66 -19.91
N ALA A 584 12.55 -5.40 -20.96
CA ALA A 584 13.17 -6.44 -21.79
C ALA A 584 14.65 -6.19 -22.12
N ILE A 585 15.04 -4.95 -22.43
CA ILE A 585 16.41 -4.67 -22.91
C ILE A 585 17.42 -4.74 -21.76
N HIS A 586 16.97 -4.51 -20.52
CA HIS A 586 17.81 -4.64 -19.32
C HIS A 586 18.38 -6.05 -19.09
N ALA A 587 17.72 -7.10 -19.60
CA ALA A 587 18.15 -8.50 -19.44
C ALA A 587 19.31 -8.90 -20.37
N THR A 588 19.77 -8.01 -21.25
CA THR A 588 20.88 -8.25 -22.18
C THR A 588 22.24 -7.91 -21.58
N ARG A 589 23.31 -8.54 -22.09
CA ARG A 589 24.72 -8.35 -21.68
C ARG A 589 25.19 -6.91 -21.75
N SER A 590 24.78 -6.20 -22.81
CA SER A 590 25.18 -4.82 -23.07
C SER A 590 24.02 -4.00 -23.61
N LEU A 591 23.60 -2.96 -22.86
CA LEU A 591 22.58 -2.02 -23.30
C LEU A 591 22.97 -1.38 -24.64
N ALA A 592 24.20 -0.90 -24.76
CA ALA A 592 24.70 -0.29 -26.00
C ALA A 592 24.65 -1.26 -27.20
N ALA A 593 25.14 -2.50 -27.07
CA ALA A 593 25.13 -3.46 -28.18
C ALA A 593 23.70 -3.79 -28.65
N SER A 594 22.81 -4.06 -27.69
CA SER A 594 21.38 -4.32 -27.93
C SER A 594 20.71 -3.11 -28.59
N LEU A 595 20.85 -1.91 -28.02
CA LEU A 595 20.25 -0.68 -28.55
C LEU A 595 20.76 -0.33 -29.95
N ALA A 596 22.02 -0.66 -30.27
CA ALA A 596 22.58 -0.52 -31.62
C ALA A 596 21.93 -1.50 -32.63
N ASN A 597 21.60 -2.73 -32.22
CA ASN A 597 20.84 -3.67 -33.07
C ASN A 597 19.38 -3.22 -33.25
N VAL A 598 18.71 -2.82 -32.17
CA VAL A 598 17.34 -2.26 -32.21
C VAL A 598 17.27 -1.07 -33.18
N ARG A 599 18.30 -0.22 -33.19
CA ARG A 599 18.38 0.94 -34.09
C ARG A 599 18.40 0.56 -35.57
N LYS A 600 18.88 -0.64 -35.93
CA LYS A 600 18.91 -1.14 -37.31
C LYS A 600 17.53 -1.52 -37.84
N ALA A 601 16.56 -1.87 -36.99
CA ALA A 601 15.18 -2.13 -37.40
C ALA A 601 14.41 -0.85 -37.75
N LEU A 602 14.79 0.28 -37.15
CA LEU A 602 14.10 1.56 -37.28
C LEU A 602 14.40 2.26 -38.61
N ARG A 603 13.35 2.84 -39.20
CA ARG A 603 13.47 3.85 -40.27
C ARG A 603 14.27 5.06 -39.76
N PRO A 604 14.92 5.85 -40.64
CA PRO A 604 15.61 7.07 -40.23
C PRO A 604 14.73 8.07 -39.45
N ASN A 605 13.43 8.11 -39.75
CA ASN A 605 12.42 8.93 -39.06
C ASN A 605 11.59 8.17 -38.01
N GLY A 606 11.93 6.91 -37.71
CA GLY A 606 11.30 6.11 -36.67
C GLY A 606 11.78 6.46 -35.26
N PHE A 607 11.14 5.87 -34.26
CA PHE A 607 11.55 5.99 -32.85
C PHE A 607 11.42 4.67 -32.08
N LEU A 608 12.28 4.51 -31.10
CA LEU A 608 12.17 3.51 -30.04
C LEU A 608 11.29 4.07 -28.92
N MET A 609 10.33 3.28 -28.43
CA MET A 609 9.55 3.55 -27.24
C MET A 609 9.84 2.44 -26.21
N LEU A 610 10.43 2.83 -25.09
CA LEU A 610 10.74 1.93 -23.98
C LEU A 610 9.71 2.09 -22.88
N MET A 611 9.42 0.99 -22.18
CA MET A 611 8.92 1.00 -20.81
C MET A 611 9.92 0.19 -19.99
N GLU A 612 10.66 0.84 -19.10
CA GLU A 612 11.71 0.19 -18.33
C GLU A 612 11.65 0.61 -16.86
N MET A 613 11.95 -0.33 -15.96
CA MET A 613 12.24 -0.01 -14.56
C MET A 613 13.50 0.87 -14.48
N THR A 614 13.44 1.92 -13.66
CA THR A 614 14.55 2.86 -13.44
C THR A 614 15.04 2.92 -12.00
N THR A 615 14.38 2.21 -11.07
CA THR A 615 14.85 1.94 -9.71
C THR A 615 14.63 0.47 -9.38
N ALA A 616 15.63 -0.20 -8.82
CA ALA A 616 15.51 -1.60 -8.41
C ALA A 616 14.66 -1.73 -7.14
N VAL A 617 13.62 -2.56 -7.16
CA VAL A 617 12.70 -2.76 -6.04
C VAL A 617 12.80 -4.20 -5.57
N ARG A 618 12.99 -4.41 -4.26
CA ARG A 618 13.42 -5.72 -3.69
C ARG A 618 12.49 -6.89 -4.04
N TRP A 619 11.19 -6.65 -4.19
CA TRP A 619 10.23 -7.70 -4.54
C TRP A 619 10.39 -8.18 -5.99
N VAL A 620 10.86 -7.32 -6.90
CA VAL A 620 11.22 -7.70 -8.27
C VAL A 620 12.45 -8.61 -8.24
N ASP A 621 13.48 -8.22 -7.48
CA ASP A 621 14.74 -8.96 -7.38
C ASP A 621 14.54 -10.36 -6.74
N VAL A 622 13.61 -10.51 -5.79
CA VAL A 622 13.22 -11.83 -5.22
C VAL A 622 12.56 -12.77 -6.24
N ILE A 623 11.93 -12.22 -7.29
CA ILE A 623 11.30 -13.00 -8.37
C ILE A 623 12.30 -13.26 -9.49
N PHE A 624 12.80 -12.19 -10.10
CA PHE A 624 13.56 -12.24 -11.35
C PHE A 624 15.05 -12.46 -11.12
N GLY A 625 15.59 -12.13 -9.94
CA GLY A 625 16.95 -12.48 -9.54
C GLY A 625 17.18 -14.00 -9.38
N LEU A 626 16.13 -14.81 -9.44
CA LEU A 626 16.25 -16.28 -9.58
C LEU A 626 16.66 -16.70 -10.99
N PHE A 627 16.57 -15.81 -11.99
CA PHE A 627 16.91 -16.09 -13.39
C PHE A 627 18.35 -15.66 -13.69
N GLU A 628 19.07 -16.47 -14.48
CA GLU A 628 20.41 -16.11 -14.97
C GLU A 628 20.38 -14.84 -15.84
N GLY A 629 19.29 -14.63 -16.60
CA GLY A 629 19.04 -13.42 -17.40
C GLY A 629 19.07 -12.11 -16.61
N TRP A 630 18.75 -12.12 -15.31
CA TRP A 630 18.83 -10.94 -14.45
C TRP A 630 20.28 -10.54 -14.10
N TRP A 631 21.26 -11.38 -14.46
CA TRP A 631 22.64 -11.29 -14.05
C TRP A 631 23.65 -11.35 -15.22
N LEU A 632 23.17 -11.36 -16.47
CA LEU A 632 24.00 -11.43 -17.69
C LEU A 632 24.80 -10.15 -18.00
N PHE A 633 24.56 -9.04 -17.31
CA PHE A 633 25.14 -7.75 -17.69
C PHE A 633 26.66 -7.66 -17.44
N GLU A 634 27.38 -7.28 -18.50
CA GLU A 634 28.85 -7.18 -18.61
C GLU A 634 29.32 -5.73 -18.90
N ASP A 635 28.40 -4.81 -19.21
CA ASP A 635 28.64 -3.41 -19.64
C ASP A 635 28.95 -2.41 -18.50
N GLY A 636 29.54 -2.88 -17.41
CA GLY A 636 29.86 -2.07 -16.23
C GLY A 636 28.64 -1.69 -15.36
N ARG A 637 27.42 -2.13 -15.69
CA ARG A 637 26.29 -2.13 -14.74
C ARG A 637 26.63 -2.95 -13.49
N ARG A 638 25.95 -2.64 -12.37
CA ARG A 638 25.98 -3.42 -11.12
C ARG A 638 24.64 -4.12 -10.80
N HIS A 639 23.61 -3.84 -11.60
CA HIS A 639 22.30 -4.46 -11.54
C HIS A 639 21.69 -4.43 -12.95
N ALA A 640 20.75 -5.33 -13.29
CA ALA A 640 20.13 -5.33 -14.62
C ALA A 640 19.37 -4.02 -14.87
N ILE A 641 18.46 -3.68 -13.94
CA ILE A 641 17.77 -2.38 -13.87
C ILE A 641 18.81 -1.25 -13.77
N ALA A 642 18.71 -0.29 -14.69
CA ALA A 642 19.56 0.89 -14.77
C ALA A 642 18.71 2.17 -14.69
N ASP A 643 19.28 3.25 -14.14
CA ASP A 643 18.59 4.52 -14.03
C ASP A 643 18.47 5.24 -15.39
N HIS A 644 17.55 6.20 -15.48
CA HIS A 644 17.25 6.93 -16.71
C HIS A 644 18.46 7.70 -17.30
N THR A 645 19.45 8.08 -16.48
CA THR A 645 20.67 8.76 -16.99
C THR A 645 21.62 7.78 -17.67
N ARG A 646 21.71 6.53 -17.18
CA ARG A 646 22.46 5.45 -17.85
C ARG A 646 21.78 5.06 -19.17
N TRP A 647 20.45 4.91 -19.18
CA TRP A 647 19.69 4.69 -20.43
C TRP A 647 19.94 5.79 -21.47
N HIS A 648 19.90 7.06 -21.05
CA HIS A 648 20.22 8.19 -21.93
C HIS A 648 21.67 8.12 -22.48
N GLN A 649 22.64 7.71 -21.66
CA GLN A 649 24.04 7.56 -22.09
C GLN A 649 24.20 6.47 -23.16
N ASP A 650 23.69 5.25 -22.93
CA ASP A 650 23.83 4.15 -23.90
C ASP A 650 23.06 4.43 -25.21
N LEU A 651 21.85 5.02 -25.13
CA LEU A 651 21.08 5.43 -26.30
C LEU A 651 21.81 6.51 -27.11
N ALA A 652 22.34 7.56 -26.46
CA ALA A 652 23.08 8.61 -27.15
C ALA A 652 24.38 8.08 -27.77
N ALA A 653 25.09 7.18 -27.08
CA ALA A 653 26.35 6.59 -27.56
C ALA A 653 26.21 5.81 -28.87
N VAL A 654 25.04 5.20 -29.13
CA VAL A 654 24.77 4.43 -30.37
C VAL A 654 24.02 5.23 -31.44
N GLY A 655 23.87 6.54 -31.23
CA GLY A 655 23.43 7.50 -32.24
C GLY A 655 21.91 7.71 -32.34
N TYR A 656 21.15 7.44 -31.28
CA TYR A 656 19.78 7.99 -31.19
C TYR A 656 19.83 9.53 -31.09
N GLY A 657 18.79 10.19 -31.64
CA GLY A 657 18.70 11.64 -31.82
C GLY A 657 18.21 12.39 -30.58
N ARG A 658 16.99 12.94 -30.61
CA ARG A 658 16.33 13.43 -29.38
C ARG A 658 15.92 12.22 -28.53
N LEU A 659 16.01 12.40 -27.20
CA LEU A 659 15.56 11.47 -26.19
C LEU A 659 14.64 12.21 -25.19
N ASP A 660 13.67 11.52 -24.61
CA ASP A 660 12.79 12.05 -23.56
C ASP A 660 12.20 10.90 -22.71
N TRP A 661 11.76 11.17 -21.49
CA TRP A 661 11.16 10.18 -20.58
C TRP A 661 10.03 10.77 -19.73
N THR A 662 9.07 9.94 -19.30
CA THR A 662 7.99 10.33 -18.39
C THR A 662 8.56 10.76 -17.07
N ASP A 663 8.04 11.86 -16.54
CA ASP A 663 8.56 12.54 -15.36
C ASP A 663 7.42 13.20 -14.61
N GLY A 664 7.61 13.48 -13.33
CA GLY A 664 6.56 13.88 -12.39
C GLY A 664 7.13 14.37 -11.07
N TRP A 665 6.29 14.87 -10.17
CA TRP A 665 6.70 15.20 -8.80
C TRP A 665 6.57 14.01 -7.83
N ARG A 666 5.71 13.03 -8.15
CA ARG A 666 5.45 11.87 -7.29
C ARG A 666 6.61 10.85 -7.33
N PRO A 667 6.98 10.25 -6.19
CA PRO A 667 8.14 9.34 -6.13
C PRO A 667 7.97 8.07 -6.95
N GLU A 668 6.74 7.63 -7.24
CA GLU A 668 6.45 6.45 -8.08
C GLU A 668 7.07 6.54 -9.48
N VAL A 669 7.26 7.75 -10.04
CA VAL A 669 7.90 7.94 -11.34
C VAL A 669 9.39 7.56 -11.34
N GLY A 670 9.99 7.36 -10.16
CA GLY A 670 11.32 6.77 -10.03
C GLY A 670 11.36 5.26 -10.35
N ILE A 671 10.25 4.55 -10.16
CA ILE A 671 10.19 3.08 -10.25
C ILE A 671 10.24 2.62 -11.71
N GLN A 672 9.34 3.11 -12.54
CA GLN A 672 9.25 2.81 -13.97
C GLN A 672 9.07 4.10 -14.77
N ARG A 673 9.63 4.14 -15.99
CA ARG A 673 9.44 5.25 -16.92
C ARG A 673 9.17 4.74 -18.33
N VAL A 674 8.25 5.40 -19.03
CA VAL A 674 8.17 5.31 -20.48
C VAL A 674 9.19 6.30 -21.07
N MET A 675 9.98 5.86 -22.04
CA MET A 675 10.99 6.69 -22.72
C MET A 675 10.78 6.65 -24.23
N VAL A 676 11.17 7.72 -24.93
CA VAL A 676 11.18 7.77 -26.40
C VAL A 676 12.54 8.26 -26.90
N ALA A 677 13.07 7.59 -27.93
CA ALA A 677 14.36 7.92 -28.54
C ALA A 677 14.27 7.85 -30.07
N GLN A 678 14.61 8.93 -30.75
CA GLN A 678 14.52 9.05 -32.20
C GLN A 678 15.67 8.30 -32.90
N ALA A 679 15.42 7.60 -34.01
CA ALA A 679 16.43 6.77 -34.67
C ALA A 679 17.60 7.56 -35.31
N SER A 680 17.38 8.83 -35.69
CA SER A 680 18.39 9.68 -36.33
C SER A 680 18.39 11.11 -35.78
N VAL A 681 19.56 11.76 -35.82
CA VAL A 681 19.71 13.20 -35.66
C VAL A 681 19.23 13.90 -36.94
N VAL A 682 17.99 14.39 -36.94
CA VAL A 682 17.42 15.13 -38.10
C VAL A 682 17.76 16.62 -37.98
N PRO A 683 18.47 17.22 -38.96
CA PRO A 683 18.75 18.66 -38.95
C PRO A 683 17.47 19.51 -38.94
N GLY A 684 17.43 20.54 -38.10
CA GLY A 684 16.31 21.51 -38.04
C GLY A 684 15.24 21.22 -36.99
N PHE A 685 15.29 20.09 -36.27
CA PHE A 685 14.43 19.83 -35.10
C PHE A 685 15.19 20.13 -33.80
N SER A 686 14.48 20.55 -32.74
CA SER A 686 15.11 20.72 -31.41
C SER A 686 15.45 19.37 -30.82
N VAL A 687 16.74 19.09 -30.69
CA VAL A 687 17.25 17.89 -30.00
C VAL A 687 17.09 18.02 -28.48
N VAL A 688 16.93 19.24 -27.96
CA VAL A 688 16.71 19.52 -26.53
C VAL A 688 15.20 19.40 -26.21
N PRO A 689 14.80 18.63 -25.19
CA PRO A 689 13.43 18.59 -24.68
C PRO A 689 12.93 19.93 -24.15
N SER A 690 11.61 20.15 -24.23
CA SER A 690 10.96 21.29 -23.58
C SER A 690 11.11 21.18 -22.05
N PRO A 691 11.75 22.14 -21.36
CA PRO A 691 11.92 22.05 -19.90
C PRO A 691 10.56 22.17 -19.20
N MET A 692 10.15 21.08 -18.55
CA MET A 692 8.92 21.04 -17.77
C MET A 692 9.23 21.24 -16.28
N THR A 693 8.31 21.88 -15.56
CA THR A 693 8.37 21.92 -14.09
C THR A 693 7.17 21.20 -13.53
N PHE A 694 7.43 20.07 -12.87
CA PHE A 694 6.46 19.40 -12.02
C PHE A 694 6.53 20.03 -10.63
N ARG A 695 5.38 20.17 -9.99
CA ARG A 695 5.27 20.65 -8.62
C ARG A 695 4.26 19.75 -7.90
N PRO A 696 4.46 19.47 -6.60
CA PRO A 696 3.37 18.94 -5.80
C PRO A 696 2.17 19.91 -5.85
N PRO A 697 0.95 19.41 -5.60
CA PRO A 697 -0.19 20.26 -5.25
C PRO A 697 0.22 21.29 -4.20
N GLU A 698 -0.34 22.50 -4.26
CA GLU A 698 -0.04 23.51 -3.26
C GLU A 698 -0.59 23.07 -1.90
N THR A 699 0.28 22.50 -1.06
CA THR A 699 -0.04 22.15 0.32
C THR A 699 -0.63 23.38 1.01
N PRO A 700 -1.87 23.32 1.54
CA PRO A 700 -2.56 24.50 2.05
C PRO A 700 -1.69 25.17 3.12
N THR A 701 -1.35 26.44 2.88
CA THR A 701 -0.20 27.12 3.51
C THR A 701 -0.18 26.96 5.01
N THR A 702 0.63 26.01 5.51
CA THR A 702 0.72 25.70 6.93
C THR A 702 1.20 26.93 7.68
N THR A 703 0.38 27.41 8.61
CA THR A 703 0.59 28.65 9.38
C THR A 703 1.69 28.47 10.43
N ALA A 704 2.93 28.32 9.96
CA ALA A 704 4.09 27.99 10.76
C ALA A 704 4.23 28.88 12.01
N THR A 705 4.70 28.27 13.11
CA THR A 705 4.94 28.91 14.40
C THR A 705 5.64 30.26 14.23
N THR A 706 4.98 31.35 14.64
CA THR A 706 5.51 32.70 14.39
C THR A 706 6.75 32.99 15.23
N PRO A 707 7.63 33.93 14.85
CA PRO A 707 8.79 34.32 15.66
C PRO A 707 8.41 34.71 17.10
N ASP A 708 7.28 35.39 17.30
CA ASP A 708 6.77 35.76 18.63
C ASP A 708 6.31 34.54 19.46
N GLN A 709 5.65 33.57 18.82
CA GLN A 709 5.28 32.31 19.46
C GLN A 709 6.52 31.52 19.85
N GLN A 710 7.53 31.47 18.98
CA GLN A 710 8.81 30.82 19.27
C GLN A 710 9.54 31.49 20.44
N ALA A 711 9.65 32.82 20.43
CA ALA A 711 10.26 33.57 21.53
C ALA A 711 9.53 33.35 22.86
N GLN A 712 8.20 33.26 22.85
CA GLN A 712 7.41 32.94 24.04
C GLN A 712 7.64 31.50 24.54
N ILE A 713 7.80 30.52 23.63
CA ILE A 713 8.19 29.15 24.01
C ILE A 713 9.58 29.14 24.65
N ASP A 714 10.56 29.76 24.02
CA ASP A 714 11.94 29.79 24.52
C ASP A 714 12.05 30.56 25.86
N GLU A 715 11.22 31.58 26.08
CA GLU A 715 11.12 32.22 27.39
C GLU A 715 10.62 31.24 28.46
N PHE A 716 9.57 30.47 28.19
CA PHE A 716 9.07 29.46 29.12
C PHE A 716 10.09 28.34 29.37
N VAL A 717 10.75 27.84 28.33
CA VAL A 717 11.81 26.82 28.45
C VAL A 717 12.95 27.35 29.34
N ARG A 718 13.43 28.57 29.09
CA ARG A 718 14.45 29.24 29.93
C ARG A 718 13.98 29.43 31.37
N LYS A 719 12.76 29.95 31.57
CA LYS A 719 12.14 30.22 32.89
C LYS A 719 12.00 28.96 33.73
N TYR A 720 11.69 27.81 33.12
CA TYR A 720 11.46 26.55 33.83
C TYR A 720 12.61 25.54 33.79
N SER A 721 13.67 25.78 33.03
CA SER A 721 14.96 25.06 33.17
C SER A 721 15.97 25.76 34.09
N ALA A 722 15.83 27.08 34.30
CA ALA A 722 16.74 27.89 35.12
C ALA A 722 17.07 27.26 36.49
N GLY A 723 18.34 27.30 36.89
CA GLY A 723 18.79 26.76 38.18
C GLY A 723 18.57 25.25 38.35
N PHE A 724 18.51 24.48 37.26
CA PHE A 724 18.61 23.02 37.35
C PHE A 724 20.07 22.55 37.33
N ASP A 725 20.45 21.88 38.40
CA ASP A 725 21.71 21.18 38.59
C ASP A 725 21.47 19.94 39.48
N LEU A 726 22.43 19.02 39.53
CA LEU A 726 22.37 17.85 40.41
C LEU A 726 22.49 18.25 41.89
N LYS A 727 21.92 17.42 42.78
CA LYS A 727 22.16 17.51 44.23
C LYS A 727 23.28 16.53 44.63
N PRO A 728 24.14 16.88 45.60
CA PRO A 728 25.06 15.93 46.21
C PRO A 728 24.32 14.70 46.78
N SER A 729 24.97 13.55 46.67
CA SER A 729 24.47 12.27 47.19
C SER A 729 24.25 12.34 48.71
N ILE A 730 23.05 11.99 49.19
CA ILE A 730 22.66 12.15 50.60
C ILE A 730 23.19 10.97 51.41
N ALA A 731 24.37 11.14 51.99
CA ALA A 731 25.01 10.15 52.85
C ALA A 731 24.15 9.85 54.10
N GLY A 732 23.84 8.57 54.32
CA GLY A 732 22.98 8.11 55.44
C GLY A 732 21.91 7.09 55.05
N ALA A 733 21.68 6.84 53.75
CA ALA A 733 20.93 5.67 53.31
C ALA A 733 21.76 4.39 53.55
N ASN A 734 21.33 3.53 54.47
CA ASN A 734 22.07 2.32 54.86
C ASN A 734 22.06 1.28 53.73
N SER A 735 23.18 0.55 53.59
CA SER A 735 23.30 -0.54 52.62
C SER A 735 22.46 -1.78 52.96
N SER A 736 21.94 -1.89 54.19
CA SER A 736 20.97 -2.93 54.60
C SER A 736 19.66 -2.83 53.81
N ASP A 737 19.18 -1.60 53.61
CA ASP A 737 17.84 -1.33 53.10
C ASP A 737 17.76 -1.54 51.58
N ALA A 738 18.92 -1.77 50.92
CA ALA A 738 19.04 -1.94 49.49
C ALA A 738 18.55 -3.32 49.00
N GLU A 739 18.72 -4.37 49.79
CA GLU A 739 18.27 -5.72 49.42
C GLU A 739 16.75 -5.89 49.64
N GLU A 740 16.19 -5.32 50.72
CA GLU A 740 14.73 -5.32 50.96
C GLU A 740 13.93 -4.37 50.03
N ASN A 741 14.61 -3.47 49.30
CA ASN A 741 13.98 -2.54 48.33
C ASN A 741 14.30 -2.84 46.86
N ALA A 742 14.61 -4.10 46.54
CA ALA A 742 14.70 -4.59 45.16
C ALA A 742 13.33 -4.65 44.45
N GLY A 743 12.74 -3.49 44.13
CA GLY A 743 11.45 -3.38 43.42
C GLY A 743 11.18 -2.00 42.83
N ILE A 744 10.36 -1.96 41.79
CA ILE A 744 10.00 -0.72 41.08
C ILE A 744 8.95 0.06 41.88
N VAL A 745 9.18 1.36 42.02
CA VAL A 745 8.23 2.33 42.58
C VAL A 745 7.98 3.43 41.55
N VAL A 746 6.70 3.62 41.19
CA VAL A 746 6.28 4.54 40.11
C VAL A 746 5.42 5.67 40.67
N ALA A 747 5.62 6.90 40.21
CA ALA A 747 4.68 8.01 40.40
C ALA A 747 4.00 8.38 39.08
N VAL A 748 2.66 8.37 39.07
CA VAL A 748 1.83 8.61 37.88
C VAL A 748 1.02 9.89 38.08
N THR A 749 1.21 10.89 37.23
CA THR A 749 0.33 12.08 37.24
C THR A 749 -0.91 11.85 36.39
N GLY A 750 -2.08 12.23 36.91
CA GLY A 750 -3.33 12.10 36.15
C GLY A 750 -3.91 10.70 36.17
N ALA A 751 -3.63 9.94 37.23
CA ALA A 751 -4.16 8.62 37.55
C ALA A 751 -5.71 8.49 37.50
N THR A 752 -6.44 9.60 37.46
CA THR A 752 -7.91 9.67 37.33
C THR A 752 -8.41 10.12 35.94
N GLY A 753 -7.53 10.27 34.94
CA GLY A 753 -7.88 10.46 33.53
C GLY A 753 -7.97 9.12 32.78
N SER A 754 -8.51 9.08 31.55
CA SER A 754 -8.70 7.80 30.82
C SER A 754 -7.43 6.97 30.71
N LEU A 755 -6.41 7.45 29.97
CA LEU A 755 -5.11 6.77 29.87
C LEU A 755 -4.46 6.53 31.24
N GLY A 756 -4.62 7.46 32.19
CA GLY A 756 -3.99 7.37 33.51
C GLY A 756 -4.59 6.31 34.44
N SER A 757 -5.87 5.95 34.28
CA SER A 757 -6.57 5.04 35.20
C SER A 757 -6.08 3.61 35.04
N HIS A 758 -6.09 3.09 33.81
CA HIS A 758 -5.65 1.71 33.56
C HIS A 758 -4.12 1.59 33.42
N LEU A 759 -3.39 2.70 33.13
CA LEU A 759 -1.94 2.80 33.35
C LEU A 759 -1.58 2.45 34.80
N VAL A 760 -2.31 2.98 35.78
CA VAL A 760 -2.10 2.64 37.20
C VAL A 760 -2.45 1.17 37.48
N ALA A 761 -3.53 0.64 36.88
CA ALA A 761 -3.93 -0.75 37.05
C ALA A 761 -2.85 -1.73 36.53
N HIS A 762 -2.37 -1.54 35.29
CA HIS A 762 -1.34 -2.39 34.70
C HIS A 762 0.02 -2.25 35.42
N LEU A 763 0.38 -1.05 35.88
CA LEU A 763 1.54 -0.90 36.78
C LEU A 763 1.35 -1.61 38.13
N ALA A 764 0.11 -1.78 38.62
CA ALA A 764 -0.16 -2.54 39.83
C ALA A 764 -0.14 -4.06 39.60
N SER A 765 -0.55 -4.55 38.42
CA SER A 765 -0.49 -5.99 38.11
C SER A 765 0.95 -6.50 37.93
N MET A 766 1.88 -5.65 37.43
CA MET A 766 3.30 -6.01 37.26
C MET A 766 3.94 -6.57 38.55
N PRO A 767 4.50 -7.80 38.54
CA PRO A 767 5.16 -8.38 39.71
C PRO A 767 6.38 -7.58 40.20
N ALA A 768 7.11 -6.93 39.29
CA ALA A 768 8.28 -6.12 39.62
C ALA A 768 7.94 -4.78 40.30
N VAL A 769 6.66 -4.36 40.32
CA VAL A 769 6.23 -3.09 40.92
C VAL A 769 5.77 -3.30 42.36
N LYS A 770 6.45 -2.62 43.29
CA LYS A 770 6.20 -2.63 44.75
C LYS A 770 5.15 -1.58 45.15
N THR A 771 5.14 -0.41 44.49
CA THR A 771 4.24 0.72 44.83
C THR A 771 3.91 1.57 43.62
N VAL A 772 2.63 1.99 43.48
CA VAL A 772 2.18 2.98 42.49
C VAL A 772 1.57 4.20 43.19
N TYR A 773 2.26 5.34 43.11
CA TYR A 773 1.80 6.62 43.64
C TYR A 773 0.89 7.35 42.64
N CYS A 774 -0.39 7.45 42.97
CA CYS A 774 -1.41 8.11 42.17
C CYS A 774 -1.45 9.61 42.51
N LEU A 775 -0.75 10.43 41.72
CA LEU A 775 -0.62 11.87 41.95
C LEU A 775 -1.86 12.60 41.40
N ASN A 776 -2.87 12.76 42.26
CA ASN A 776 -4.18 13.30 41.94
C ASN A 776 -4.33 14.77 42.33
N ARG A 777 -4.94 15.59 41.45
CA ARG A 777 -5.31 16.98 41.75
C ARG A 777 -6.47 17.03 42.75
N ARG A 778 -6.45 17.97 43.70
CA ARG A 778 -7.54 18.18 44.67
C ARG A 778 -8.91 18.29 43.97
N SER A 779 -9.88 17.50 44.45
CA SER A 779 -11.27 17.55 44.00
C SER A 779 -12.10 18.60 44.74
N ARG A 780 -13.29 18.93 44.20
CA ARG A 780 -14.38 19.58 44.95
C ARG A 780 -15.44 18.59 45.44
N THR A 781 -15.37 17.34 44.98
CA THR A 781 -16.33 16.26 45.23
C THR A 781 -15.59 14.96 45.54
N GLY A 782 -15.94 14.32 46.66
CA GLY A 782 -15.34 13.08 47.14
C GLY A 782 -13.91 13.21 47.68
N SER A 783 -13.45 12.17 48.38
CA SER A 783 -12.06 12.01 48.78
C SER A 783 -11.14 11.68 47.58
N PRO A 784 -9.81 11.84 47.71
CA PRO A 784 -8.85 11.47 46.66
C PRO A 784 -8.94 9.99 46.27
N GLU A 785 -9.16 9.14 47.26
CA GLU A 785 -9.33 7.69 47.17
C GLU A 785 -10.66 7.35 46.49
N GLU A 786 -11.80 7.87 46.98
CA GLU A 786 -13.10 7.74 46.32
C GLU A 786 -13.06 8.17 44.86
N ARG A 787 -12.29 9.22 44.53
CA ARG A 787 -12.12 9.68 43.15
C ARG A 787 -11.29 8.71 42.30
N GLN A 788 -10.30 8.04 42.87
CA GLN A 788 -9.52 6.99 42.20
C GLN A 788 -10.41 5.77 41.96
N ASP A 789 -11.16 5.34 42.97
CA ASP A 789 -12.11 4.22 42.89
C ASP A 789 -13.28 4.51 41.95
N THR A 790 -13.75 5.76 41.89
CA THR A 790 -14.74 6.22 40.89
C THR A 790 -14.14 6.21 39.49
N ALA A 791 -12.88 6.62 39.31
CA ALA A 791 -12.21 6.57 38.01
C ALA A 791 -11.97 5.13 37.52
N PHE A 792 -11.76 4.20 38.45
CA PHE A 792 -11.67 2.77 38.20
C PHE A 792 -13.03 2.15 37.87
N SER A 793 -14.02 2.28 38.76
CA SER A 793 -15.36 1.68 38.59
C SER A 793 -16.15 2.26 37.41
N SER A 794 -16.00 3.56 37.08
CA SER A 794 -16.57 4.11 35.83
C SER A 794 -15.95 3.54 34.54
N ARG A 795 -14.92 2.69 34.68
CA ARG A 795 -14.21 2.00 33.60
C ARG A 795 -14.09 0.49 33.87
N ASP A 796 -14.93 -0.06 34.76
CA ASP A 796 -14.88 -1.38 35.42
C ASP A 796 -13.46 -1.94 35.67
N ILE A 797 -12.50 -1.08 36.01
CA ILE A 797 -11.20 -1.54 36.51
C ILE A 797 -11.45 -2.19 37.85
N THR A 798 -11.27 -3.50 37.91
CA THR A 798 -11.26 -4.26 39.16
C THR A 798 -9.83 -4.70 39.41
N LEU A 799 -9.35 -4.44 40.63
CA LEU A 799 -8.00 -4.82 41.06
C LEU A 799 -8.11 -5.98 42.06
N GLY A 800 -7.18 -6.92 41.98
CA GLY A 800 -6.96 -7.91 43.02
C GLY A 800 -6.49 -7.25 44.33
N ALA A 801 -6.63 -7.97 45.44
CA ALA A 801 -6.25 -7.45 46.77
C ALA A 801 -4.76 -7.01 46.81
N ASP A 802 -3.87 -7.80 46.21
CA ASP A 802 -2.43 -7.51 46.16
C ASP A 802 -2.10 -6.31 45.25
N GLU A 803 -2.87 -6.09 44.19
CA GLU A 803 -2.70 -4.96 43.27
C GLU A 803 -3.18 -3.66 43.92
N ALA A 804 -4.35 -3.69 44.55
CA ALA A 804 -4.87 -2.59 45.36
C ALA A 804 -3.91 -2.24 46.52
N ALA A 805 -3.30 -3.25 47.15
CA ALA A 805 -2.31 -3.07 48.22
C ALA A 805 -1.03 -2.32 47.80
N LYS A 806 -0.72 -2.25 46.49
CA LYS A 806 0.40 -1.45 45.93
C LYS A 806 0.04 0.04 45.73
N LEU A 807 -1.25 0.42 45.73
CA LEU A 807 -1.67 1.79 45.40
C LEU A 807 -1.54 2.77 46.57
N ARG A 808 -1.00 3.96 46.30
CA ARG A 808 -0.94 5.06 47.27
C ARG A 808 -1.42 6.36 46.61
N VAL A 809 -2.61 6.84 46.98
CA VAL A 809 -3.14 8.09 46.43
C VAL A 809 -2.54 9.28 47.18
N LEU A 810 -2.11 10.31 46.44
CA LEU A 810 -1.57 11.55 47.00
C LEU A 810 -2.24 12.76 46.35
N VAL A 811 -2.72 13.68 47.18
CA VAL A 811 -3.22 14.99 46.70
C VAL A 811 -2.04 15.90 46.39
N VAL A 812 -1.91 16.29 45.14
CA VAL A 812 -0.88 17.21 44.66
C VAL A 812 -1.47 18.48 44.05
N ASP A 813 -0.69 19.54 44.15
CA ASP A 813 -0.83 20.78 43.40
C ASP A 813 0.48 21.00 42.62
N GLY A 814 0.52 20.48 41.39
CA GLY A 814 1.74 20.47 40.57
C GLY A 814 2.28 21.88 40.25
N ALA A 815 1.44 22.92 40.30
CA ALA A 815 1.89 24.29 40.07
C ALA A 815 2.68 24.89 41.26
N LYS A 816 2.80 24.15 42.38
CA LYS A 816 3.52 24.56 43.60
C LYS A 816 4.82 23.77 43.82
N PRO A 817 5.82 24.37 44.50
CA PRO A 817 7.01 23.66 44.96
C PRO A 817 6.66 22.38 45.73
N ARG A 818 7.50 21.34 45.60
CA ARG A 818 7.29 20.01 46.21
C ARG A 818 5.92 19.39 45.89
N LEU A 819 5.33 19.72 44.73
CA LEU A 819 3.99 19.31 44.31
C LEU A 819 2.88 19.72 45.30
N GLY A 820 3.11 20.75 46.11
CA GLY A 820 2.20 21.17 47.18
C GLY A 820 2.11 20.22 48.38
N LEU A 821 2.99 19.22 48.47
CA LEU A 821 3.08 18.29 49.59
C LEU A 821 3.82 18.91 50.79
N ALA A 822 3.52 18.39 51.98
CA ALA A 822 4.34 18.63 53.17
C ALA A 822 5.72 17.97 53.03
N ALA A 823 6.73 18.49 53.75
CA ALA A 823 8.13 18.11 53.55
C ALA A 823 8.40 16.62 53.80
N ASP A 824 7.84 16.08 54.89
CA ASP A 824 7.82 14.67 55.26
C ASP A 824 7.27 13.78 54.13
N LYS A 825 6.12 14.14 53.56
CA LYS A 825 5.46 13.37 52.50
C LYS A 825 6.20 13.45 51.17
N TYR A 826 6.80 14.60 50.85
CA TYR A 826 7.64 14.77 49.67
C TYR A 826 8.94 13.95 49.76
N GLU A 827 9.61 13.97 50.92
CA GLU A 827 10.84 13.18 51.13
C GLU A 827 10.57 11.68 51.20
N ALA A 828 9.46 11.25 51.80
CA ALA A 828 9.02 9.85 51.78
C ALA A 828 8.69 9.35 50.36
N LEU A 829 8.07 10.20 49.53
CA LEU A 829 7.87 9.91 48.10
C LEU A 829 9.22 9.81 47.38
N ALA A 830 10.08 10.84 47.47
CA ALA A 830 11.34 10.91 46.74
C ALA A 830 12.29 9.75 47.07
N ARG A 831 12.47 9.41 48.37
CA ARG A 831 13.43 8.40 48.82
C ARG A 831 13.22 7.01 48.20
N GLY A 832 11.96 6.62 47.97
CA GLY A 832 11.62 5.33 47.39
C GLY A 832 11.44 5.34 45.87
N LEU A 833 11.45 6.50 45.21
CA LEU A 833 10.98 6.64 43.83
C LEU A 833 12.01 6.18 42.80
N THR A 834 11.55 5.47 41.76
CA THR A 834 12.41 4.94 40.69
C THR A 834 11.99 5.38 39.28
N HIS A 835 10.68 5.57 39.06
CA HIS A 835 10.09 5.92 37.78
C HIS A 835 9.04 7.03 37.96
N ILE A 836 9.01 8.01 37.05
CA ILE A 836 7.95 9.03 36.95
C ILE A 836 7.28 8.91 35.58
N VAL A 837 5.94 8.88 35.55
CA VAL A 837 5.15 8.96 34.32
C VAL A 837 4.28 10.22 34.36
N HIS A 838 4.71 11.24 33.62
CA HIS A 838 3.98 12.49 33.47
C HIS A 838 2.96 12.38 32.32
N ASN A 839 1.74 11.98 32.68
CA ASN A 839 0.61 11.78 31.76
C ASN A 839 -0.49 12.85 31.90
N ALA A 840 -0.60 13.51 33.06
CA ALA A 840 -1.59 14.57 33.27
C ALA A 840 -1.40 15.75 32.30
N TRP A 841 -2.42 16.06 31.50
CA TRP A 841 -2.45 17.23 30.62
C TRP A 841 -3.87 17.80 30.49
N ALA A 842 -4.00 18.95 29.82
CA ALA A 842 -5.28 19.52 29.38
C ALA A 842 -5.35 19.51 27.85
N MET A 843 -6.16 18.62 27.27
CA MET A 843 -6.36 18.55 25.81
C MET A 843 -7.16 19.76 25.34
N SER A 844 -6.52 20.72 24.66
CA SER A 844 -7.17 21.97 24.24
C SER A 844 -6.35 22.72 23.18
N SER A 845 -6.57 22.39 21.90
CA SER A 845 -5.91 23.08 20.76
C SER A 845 -6.20 24.58 20.68
N LYS A 846 -7.35 25.03 21.21
CA LYS A 846 -7.79 26.44 21.17
C LYS A 846 -7.02 27.40 22.09
N ARG A 847 -6.21 26.90 23.04
CA ARG A 847 -5.53 27.75 24.03
C ARG A 847 -4.19 28.26 23.48
N PRO A 848 -3.82 29.54 23.69
CA PRO A 848 -2.45 30.00 23.43
C PRO A 848 -1.47 29.35 24.42
N VAL A 849 -0.19 29.24 24.04
CA VAL A 849 0.84 28.56 24.85
C VAL A 849 0.98 29.15 26.26
N SER A 850 0.78 30.47 26.42
CA SER A 850 0.73 31.16 27.72
C SER A 850 -0.31 30.61 28.70
N SER A 851 -1.44 30.07 28.20
CA SER A 851 -2.48 29.44 29.03
C SER A 851 -2.09 28.05 29.57
N PHE A 852 -0.86 27.60 29.31
CA PHE A 852 -0.29 26.36 29.83
C PHE A 852 0.86 26.60 30.85
N GLU A 853 1.07 27.82 31.37
CA GLU A 853 2.16 28.10 32.32
C GLU A 853 2.15 27.15 33.56
N ASP A 854 0.97 26.80 34.06
CA ASP A 854 0.84 25.82 35.16
C ASP A 854 1.32 24.40 34.80
N GLN A 855 1.33 24.02 33.51
CA GLN A 855 1.93 22.77 33.06
C GLN A 855 3.46 22.84 33.07
N PHE A 856 4.05 23.99 32.73
CA PHE A 856 5.51 24.18 32.84
C PHE A 856 5.97 24.21 34.32
N ARG A 857 5.15 24.77 35.21
CA ARG A 857 5.35 24.69 36.67
C ARG A 857 5.29 23.24 37.18
N ALA A 858 4.29 22.47 36.73
CA ALA A 858 4.20 21.05 37.04
C ALA A 858 5.37 20.23 36.49
N MET A 859 5.79 20.51 35.26
CA MET A 859 6.94 19.87 34.63
C MET A 859 8.22 20.13 35.43
N ARG A 860 8.46 21.39 35.83
CA ARG A 860 9.57 21.76 36.72
C ARG A 860 9.53 20.99 38.04
N ALA A 861 8.37 20.97 38.72
CA ALA A 861 8.25 20.29 40.01
C ALA A 861 8.45 18.76 39.93
N LEU A 862 8.14 18.14 38.79
CA LEU A 862 8.41 16.72 38.53
C LEU A 862 9.88 16.46 38.18
N VAL A 863 10.53 17.38 37.45
CA VAL A 863 11.98 17.35 37.17
C VAL A 863 12.78 17.54 38.47
N ASP A 864 12.36 18.44 39.35
CA ASP A 864 12.93 18.59 40.70
C ASP A 864 12.74 17.32 41.55
N LEU A 865 11.59 16.64 41.46
CA LEU A 865 11.34 15.36 42.12
C LEU A 865 12.23 14.23 41.57
N ALA A 866 12.47 14.19 40.25
CA ALA A 866 13.37 13.20 39.64
C ALA A 866 14.81 13.33 40.17
N ARG A 867 15.35 14.57 40.21
CA ARG A 867 16.64 14.86 40.83
C ARG A 867 16.67 14.50 42.30
N ASP A 868 15.62 14.85 43.04
CA ASP A 868 15.57 14.61 44.49
C ASP A 868 15.50 13.11 44.81
N ALA A 869 14.81 12.31 44.00
CA ALA A 869 14.84 10.85 44.08
C ALA A 869 16.23 10.27 43.78
N GLN A 870 16.89 10.73 42.71
CA GLN A 870 18.25 10.31 42.36
C GLN A 870 19.25 10.63 43.48
N ALA A 871 19.13 11.78 44.15
CA ALA A 871 20.02 12.19 45.24
C ALA A 871 19.94 11.31 46.50
N PHE A 872 18.88 10.51 46.67
CA PHE A 872 18.77 9.48 47.72
C PHE A 872 19.34 8.12 47.31
N ARG A 873 19.78 7.92 46.05
CA ARG A 873 20.12 6.60 45.48
C ARG A 873 21.62 6.54 45.17
N CYS A 874 22.40 6.21 46.20
CA CYS A 874 23.86 6.32 46.22
C CYS A 874 24.58 5.16 45.51
N GLY A 875 25.52 5.46 44.59
CA GLY A 875 26.63 4.56 44.22
C GLY A 875 26.74 4.17 42.74
N LYS A 876 27.96 3.83 42.30
CA LYS A 876 28.36 3.56 40.89
C LYS A 876 27.72 2.34 40.21
N GLN A 877 26.76 1.65 40.85
CA GLN A 877 26.09 0.46 40.32
C GLN A 877 24.55 0.50 40.51
N GLN A 878 23.98 1.61 40.97
CA GLN A 878 22.52 1.75 41.15
C GLN A 878 21.82 2.17 39.84
N PRO A 879 20.57 1.73 39.58
CA PRO A 879 19.91 1.96 38.30
C PRO A 879 19.26 3.35 38.22
N ARG A 880 19.44 4.00 37.06
CA ARG A 880 19.01 5.38 36.73
C ARG A 880 17.56 5.69 37.10
N THR A 881 17.31 6.90 37.58
CA THR A 881 15.93 7.38 37.79
C THR A 881 15.26 7.65 36.44
N THR A 882 14.14 6.98 36.19
CA THR A 882 13.47 6.99 34.87
C THR A 882 12.34 8.03 34.83
N PHE A 883 12.27 8.81 33.75
CA PHE A 883 11.24 9.83 33.55
C PHE A 883 10.59 9.65 32.18
N ILE A 884 9.28 9.46 32.14
CA ILE A 884 8.51 9.30 30.90
C ILE A 884 7.51 10.45 30.80
N PHE A 885 7.68 11.31 29.81
CA PHE A 885 6.70 12.35 29.44
C PHE A 885 5.80 11.83 28.33
N VAL A 886 4.49 11.87 28.54
CA VAL A 886 3.53 11.64 27.45
C VAL A 886 3.37 12.96 26.69
N SER A 887 4.03 13.05 25.54
CA SER A 887 3.96 14.17 24.59
C SER A 887 2.76 14.00 23.63
N SER A 888 2.90 14.30 22.35
CA SER A 888 1.92 14.03 21.28
C SER A 888 2.57 14.18 19.91
N ILE A 889 2.10 13.44 18.89
CA ILE A 889 2.53 13.64 17.49
C ILE A 889 2.28 15.08 16.98
N ALA A 890 1.44 15.86 17.65
CA ALA A 890 1.18 17.27 17.32
C ALA A 890 2.46 18.14 17.29
N VAL A 891 3.54 17.74 17.97
CA VAL A 891 4.85 18.44 17.87
C VAL A 891 5.57 18.16 16.53
N MET A 892 5.18 17.11 15.83
CA MET A 892 5.68 16.67 14.51
C MET A 892 4.62 16.83 13.39
N GLY A 893 3.46 17.45 13.67
CA GLY A 893 2.29 17.35 12.77
C GLY A 893 2.43 18.03 11.39
N HIS A 894 3.46 18.86 11.18
CA HIS A 894 3.85 19.35 9.85
C HIS A 894 5.11 18.68 9.30
N HIS A 895 5.71 17.71 10.01
CA HIS A 895 6.93 17.01 9.55
C HIS A 895 6.81 16.47 8.11
N PRO A 896 5.77 15.70 7.72
CA PRO A 896 5.62 15.20 6.35
C PRO A 896 5.25 16.29 5.32
N LEU A 897 4.87 17.49 5.76
CA LEU A 897 4.45 18.60 4.90
C LEU A 897 5.60 19.55 4.52
N ILE A 898 6.79 19.32 5.08
CA ILE A 898 8.00 20.12 4.81
C ILE A 898 8.80 19.44 3.67
N PRO A 899 9.06 20.13 2.54
CA PRO A 899 9.77 19.55 1.42
C PRO A 899 11.13 18.96 1.80
N GLY A 900 11.36 17.69 1.46
CA GLY A 900 12.60 16.96 1.74
C GLY A 900 12.62 16.16 3.06
N ASN A 901 11.59 16.26 3.90
CA ASN A 901 11.40 15.34 5.03
C ASN A 901 10.81 14.00 4.59
N PRO A 902 11.07 12.89 5.31
CA PRO A 902 10.32 11.64 5.16
C PRO A 902 8.89 11.78 5.71
N ILE A 903 7.99 10.87 5.28
CA ILE A 903 6.62 10.83 5.83
C ILE A 903 6.62 10.38 7.30
N LEU A 904 7.51 9.44 7.67
CA LEU A 904 7.64 8.96 9.05
C LEU A 904 8.38 9.97 9.93
N ALA A 905 7.69 10.46 10.96
CA ALA A 905 8.28 11.35 11.95
C ALA A 905 9.45 10.67 12.69
N PRO A 906 10.65 11.28 12.74
CA PRO A 906 11.82 10.67 13.38
C PRO A 906 11.67 10.58 14.91
N GLU A 907 12.23 9.50 15.47
CA GLU A 907 12.41 9.29 16.91
C GLU A 907 13.48 10.22 17.53
N GLU A 908 14.08 11.08 16.72
CA GLU A 908 15.08 12.06 17.15
C GLU A 908 14.46 13.29 17.85
N ARG A 909 15.33 14.13 18.42
CA ARG A 909 14.93 15.38 19.06
C ARG A 909 14.60 16.44 18.02
N LEU A 910 13.52 17.19 18.26
CA LEU A 910 13.09 18.27 17.38
C LEU A 910 14.08 19.44 17.39
N SER A 911 14.70 19.69 16.24
CA SER A 911 15.61 20.82 16.01
C SER A 911 14.89 22.12 15.60
N ALA A 912 13.69 22.04 15.00
CA ALA A 912 13.03 23.18 14.36
C ALA A 912 11.52 23.28 14.65
N ALA A 913 11.06 24.49 14.97
CA ALA A 913 9.68 24.79 15.36
C ALA A 913 8.64 24.76 14.23
N ALA A 914 9.08 24.71 12.97
CA ALA A 914 8.22 24.62 11.79
C ALA A 914 7.45 23.28 11.71
N GLN A 915 7.96 22.23 12.36
CA GLN A 915 7.39 20.87 12.34
C GLN A 915 6.14 20.73 13.23
N MET A 916 5.88 21.68 14.13
CA MET A 916 4.73 21.66 15.04
C MET A 916 3.44 22.09 14.36
N LEU A 917 2.30 21.48 14.76
CA LEU A 917 0.99 22.05 14.47
C LEU A 917 0.88 23.46 15.10
N PRO A 918 0.13 24.39 14.48
CA PRO A 918 0.21 25.82 14.79
C PRO A 918 -0.75 26.20 15.93
N ASN A 919 -0.63 25.50 17.06
CA ASN A 919 -1.53 25.65 18.19
C ASN A 919 -0.80 25.52 19.54
N GLY A 920 -1.30 26.23 20.55
CA GLY A 920 -0.64 26.33 21.85
C GLY A 920 -0.55 25.01 22.63
N TYR A 921 -1.33 23.98 22.25
CA TYR A 921 -1.17 22.62 22.79
C TYR A 921 0.12 21.97 22.27
N ALA A 922 0.38 22.01 20.96
CA ALA A 922 1.61 21.49 20.36
C ALA A 922 2.84 22.26 20.89
N HIS A 923 2.76 23.60 20.89
CA HIS A 923 3.78 24.49 21.45
C HIS A 923 4.10 24.15 22.92
N ALA A 924 3.08 23.94 23.76
CA ALA A 924 3.27 23.61 25.17
C ALA A 924 3.81 22.17 25.38
N LYS A 925 3.45 21.21 24.52
CA LYS A 925 4.05 19.86 24.55
C LYS A 925 5.54 19.90 24.22
N TRP A 926 5.91 20.58 23.13
CA TRP A 926 7.32 20.73 22.73
C TRP A 926 8.14 21.53 23.75
N ALA A 927 7.57 22.58 24.36
CA ALA A 927 8.21 23.29 25.47
C ALA A 927 8.58 22.36 26.63
N CYS A 928 7.75 21.36 26.96
CA CYS A 928 8.08 20.35 27.96
C CYS A 928 9.17 19.37 27.50
N GLU A 929 9.23 19.00 26.21
CA GLU A 929 10.36 18.22 25.67
C GLU A 929 11.68 19.02 25.81
N ARG A 930 11.66 20.31 25.49
CA ARG A 930 12.84 21.21 25.64
C ARG A 930 13.22 21.46 27.11
N ILE A 931 12.27 21.43 28.04
CA ILE A 931 12.58 21.47 29.48
C ILE A 931 13.32 20.21 29.91
N LEU A 932 13.00 19.01 29.39
CA LEU A 932 13.81 17.80 29.66
C LEU A 932 15.22 17.91 29.07
N GLU A 933 15.32 18.42 27.85
CA GLU A 933 16.59 18.66 27.15
C GLU A 933 17.53 19.57 27.97
N ALA A 934 17.00 20.68 28.48
CA ALA A 934 17.73 21.64 29.30
C ALA A 934 17.96 21.21 30.77
N THR A 935 17.41 20.05 31.19
CA THR A 935 17.50 19.54 32.56
C THR A 935 18.00 18.09 32.64
N LEU A 936 17.11 17.10 32.66
CA LEU A 936 17.46 15.69 32.90
C LEU A 936 18.36 15.10 31.81
N HIS A 937 18.22 15.50 30.54
CA HIS A 937 19.07 15.01 29.44
C HIS A 937 20.53 15.46 29.52
N ARG A 938 20.87 16.45 30.36
CA ARG A 938 22.26 16.87 30.62
C ARG A 938 23.03 15.88 31.49
N PHE A 939 22.34 14.95 32.16
CA PHE A 939 22.93 13.97 33.08
C PHE A 939 22.46 12.54 32.71
N PRO A 940 22.86 12.03 31.53
CA PRO A 940 22.33 10.77 30.98
C PRO A 940 22.73 9.53 31.78
N ASP A 941 23.79 9.61 32.59
CA ASP A 941 24.22 8.53 33.48
C ASP A 941 23.36 8.42 34.75
N ASP A 942 22.71 9.51 35.16
CA ASP A 942 21.80 9.58 36.31
C ASP A 942 20.34 9.32 35.93
N PHE A 943 19.91 9.87 34.77
CA PHE A 943 18.51 9.84 34.36
C PHE A 943 18.28 9.10 33.04
N ARG A 944 17.20 8.32 33.00
CA ARG A 944 16.63 7.80 31.75
C ARG A 944 15.35 8.59 31.44
N ALA A 945 15.52 9.78 30.85
CA ALA A 945 14.42 10.67 30.48
C ALA A 945 13.98 10.47 29.01
N CYS A 946 12.69 10.26 28.78
CA CYS A 946 12.08 9.94 27.48
C CYS A 946 10.80 10.75 27.27
N SER A 947 10.54 11.15 26.01
CA SER A 947 9.28 11.75 25.55
C SER A 947 8.62 10.79 24.57
N VAL A 948 7.42 10.30 24.88
CA VAL A 948 6.64 9.44 23.98
C VAL A 948 5.64 10.33 23.22
N ARG A 949 5.64 10.30 21.88
CA ARG A 949 4.77 11.13 21.02
C ARG A 949 3.62 10.29 20.43
N PRO A 950 2.56 9.96 21.19
CA PRO A 950 1.45 9.16 20.65
C PRO A 950 0.78 9.87 19.48
N GLY A 951 0.48 9.09 18.42
CA GLY A 951 -0.36 9.49 17.30
C GLY A 951 -1.83 9.62 17.71
N GLN A 952 -2.70 9.97 16.75
CA GLN A 952 -4.13 9.80 16.96
C GLN A 952 -4.45 8.30 16.94
N ILE A 953 -4.73 7.77 18.14
CA ILE A 953 -5.30 6.43 18.27
C ILE A 953 -6.79 6.55 17.95
N ALA A 954 -7.26 5.76 17.00
CA ALA A 954 -8.65 5.72 16.57
C ALA A 954 -9.42 4.60 17.31
N GLY A 955 -10.73 4.53 17.05
CA GLY A 955 -11.58 3.44 17.51
C GLY A 955 -11.08 2.05 17.08
N HIS A 956 -11.59 1.02 17.75
CA HIS A 956 -11.21 -0.37 17.48
C HIS A 956 -11.68 -0.84 16.10
N SER A 957 -10.79 -1.43 15.30
CA SER A 957 -10.97 -1.65 13.86
C SER A 957 -12.23 -2.44 13.49
N GLN A 958 -12.68 -3.36 14.34
CA GLN A 958 -13.85 -4.20 14.08
C GLN A 958 -15.18 -3.60 14.57
N THR A 959 -15.14 -2.63 15.49
CA THR A 959 -16.36 -2.11 16.16
C THR A 959 -16.58 -0.61 15.91
N GLY A 960 -15.56 0.11 15.41
CA GLY A 960 -15.60 1.54 15.16
C GLY A 960 -15.68 2.41 16.42
N CYS A 961 -15.76 1.82 17.62
CA CYS A 961 -16.13 2.55 18.83
C CYS A 961 -15.01 3.49 19.30
N TRP A 962 -15.32 4.80 19.27
CA TRP A 962 -14.40 5.91 19.52
C TRP A 962 -15.17 7.02 20.26
N ASN A 963 -14.44 8.03 20.69
CA ASN A 963 -14.83 8.95 21.75
C ASN A 963 -15.63 10.08 21.14
N ASP A 964 -16.94 10.14 21.39
CA ASP A 964 -17.87 10.98 20.64
C ASP A 964 -17.70 12.50 20.88
N VAL A 965 -16.89 12.87 21.86
CA VAL A 965 -16.40 14.24 22.12
C VAL A 965 -15.01 14.54 21.52
N GLU A 966 -14.33 13.56 20.91
CA GLU A 966 -13.14 13.82 20.09
C GLU A 966 -13.52 14.40 18.73
N HIS A 967 -12.66 15.28 18.22
CA HIS A 967 -12.93 16.17 17.09
C HIS A 967 -13.54 15.49 15.84
N LEU A 968 -13.05 14.32 15.43
CA LEU A 968 -13.57 13.60 14.26
C LEU A 968 -14.85 12.80 14.56
N PRO A 969 -14.93 11.91 15.58
CA PRO A 969 -16.21 11.29 15.96
C PRO A 969 -17.33 12.31 16.17
N PHE A 970 -17.01 13.47 16.74
CA PHE A 970 -17.92 14.62 16.88
C PHE A 970 -18.37 15.20 15.53
N LEU A 971 -17.45 15.42 14.59
CA LEU A 971 -17.77 15.91 13.25
C LEU A 971 -18.67 14.92 12.49
N ILE A 972 -18.38 13.62 12.61
CA ILE A 972 -19.20 12.54 12.03
C ILE A 972 -20.57 12.47 12.72
N LYS A 973 -20.64 12.58 14.06
CA LYS A 973 -21.89 12.69 14.83
C LYS A 973 -22.75 13.86 14.34
N SER A 974 -22.14 15.00 13.98
CA SER A 974 -22.88 16.16 13.47
C SER A 974 -23.60 15.92 12.13
N SER A 975 -23.17 14.94 11.32
CA SER A 975 -23.87 14.54 10.09
C SER A 975 -25.29 14.02 10.33
N GLN A 976 -25.60 13.51 11.53
CA GLN A 976 -26.94 13.09 11.94
C GLN A 976 -27.92 14.27 12.15
N THR A 977 -27.39 15.50 12.22
CA THR A 977 -28.17 16.75 12.21
C THR A 977 -28.12 17.45 10.85
N LEU A 978 -26.97 17.42 10.15
CA LEU A 978 -26.82 18.08 8.85
C LEU A 978 -27.35 17.28 7.66
N ALA A 979 -27.60 15.98 7.82
CA ALA A 979 -27.86 15.01 6.74
C ALA A 979 -26.77 14.95 5.64
N ALA A 980 -25.58 15.49 5.94
CA ALA A 980 -24.43 15.55 5.06
C ALA A 980 -23.17 15.10 5.83
N LEU A 981 -22.33 14.29 5.19
CA LEU A 981 -21.01 13.93 5.71
C LEU A 981 -20.00 15.05 5.43
N PRO A 982 -18.99 15.26 6.28
CA PRO A 982 -17.91 16.21 6.00
C PRO A 982 -17.07 15.70 4.82
N ALA A 983 -16.89 16.54 3.80
CA ALA A 983 -15.80 16.34 2.84
C ALA A 983 -14.47 16.65 3.55
N LEU A 984 -13.58 15.65 3.62
CA LEU A 984 -12.28 15.73 4.27
C LEU A 984 -11.22 15.21 3.30
N ASP A 985 -10.29 16.07 2.92
CA ASP A 985 -9.15 15.73 2.08
C ASP A 985 -7.89 15.40 2.93
N GLY A 986 -6.97 14.64 2.35
CA GLY A 986 -5.70 14.26 2.97
C GLY A 986 -5.70 12.90 3.67
N ASP A 987 -4.51 12.48 4.14
CA ASP A 987 -4.26 11.12 4.59
C ASP A 987 -4.91 10.77 5.94
N MET A 988 -5.52 9.60 6.03
CA MET A 988 -6.09 9.05 7.26
C MET A 988 -5.00 8.47 8.18
N CYS A 989 -4.09 9.32 8.65
CA CYS A 989 -2.95 8.98 9.51
C CYS A 989 -3.34 8.69 10.98
N TRP A 990 -4.35 7.83 11.19
CA TRP A 990 -4.80 7.36 12.50
C TRP A 990 -4.54 5.87 12.65
N THR A 991 -4.16 5.41 13.84
CA THR A 991 -3.98 3.97 14.09
C THR A 991 -5.15 3.43 14.92
N PRO A 992 -5.96 2.49 14.43
CA PRO A 992 -6.95 1.79 15.25
C PRO A 992 -6.29 1.17 16.48
N VAL A 993 -6.93 1.27 17.65
CA VAL A 993 -6.34 0.83 18.93
C VAL A 993 -5.76 -0.59 18.87
N ASP A 994 -6.51 -1.58 18.37
CA ASP A 994 -6.08 -2.97 18.23
C ASP A 994 -4.83 -3.13 17.36
N THR A 995 -4.66 -2.24 16.38
CA THR A 995 -3.53 -2.26 15.47
C THR A 995 -2.33 -1.52 16.08
N TRP A 996 -2.55 -0.52 16.95
CA TRP A 996 -1.48 0.07 17.74
C TRP A 996 -0.99 -0.91 18.82
N VAL A 997 -1.92 -1.54 19.56
CA VAL A 997 -1.67 -2.66 20.48
C VAL A 997 -0.82 -3.72 19.81
N ARG A 998 -1.26 -4.24 18.65
CA ARG A 998 -0.58 -5.31 17.92
C ARG A 998 0.83 -4.90 17.50
N ARG A 999 1.03 -3.68 16.98
CA ARG A 999 2.34 -3.14 16.60
C ARG A 999 3.29 -2.95 17.79
N VAL A 1000 2.76 -2.58 18.96
CA VAL A 1000 3.53 -2.48 20.21
C VAL A 1000 3.84 -3.89 20.76
N ARG A 1001 2.91 -4.84 20.67
CA ARG A 1001 3.11 -6.25 21.10
C ARG A 1001 4.12 -6.98 20.21
N SER A 1002 4.15 -6.66 18.91
CA SER A 1002 5.11 -7.17 17.94
C SER A 1002 6.40 -6.35 17.85
N PHE A 1003 6.63 -5.38 18.73
CA PHE A 1003 7.88 -4.63 18.75
C PHE A 1003 9.02 -5.56 19.22
N PRO A 1004 10.06 -5.80 18.40
CA PRO A 1004 10.97 -6.92 18.63
C PRO A 1004 12.25 -6.53 19.39
N GLY A 1005 12.28 -5.33 19.98
CA GLY A 1005 13.30 -4.90 20.94
C GLY A 1005 12.79 -5.02 22.38
N THR A 1006 13.61 -4.58 23.34
CA THR A 1006 13.29 -4.70 24.76
C THR A 1006 12.27 -3.64 25.23
N PRO A 1007 11.71 -3.79 26.44
CA PRO A 1007 11.03 -2.71 27.16
C PRO A 1007 11.95 -1.51 27.48
N GLU A 1008 13.25 -1.58 27.14
CA GLU A 1008 14.18 -0.47 27.24
C GLU A 1008 14.18 0.37 25.97
N ASP A 1009 14.09 -0.30 24.82
CA ASP A 1009 14.07 0.29 23.47
C ASP A 1009 12.69 0.88 23.12
N ASN A 1010 11.60 0.23 23.55
CA ASN A 1010 10.24 0.79 23.45
C ASN A 1010 9.49 0.71 24.79
N PRO A 1011 9.46 1.81 25.56
CA PRO A 1011 8.71 1.89 26.82
C PRO A 1011 7.20 1.63 26.68
N ALA A 1012 6.59 1.74 25.48
CA ALA A 1012 5.18 1.42 25.29
C ALA A 1012 4.89 -0.09 25.36
N VAL A 1013 5.90 -0.96 25.22
CA VAL A 1013 5.74 -2.41 25.48
C VAL A 1013 5.28 -2.64 26.93
N ARG A 1014 5.75 -1.80 27.87
CA ARG A 1014 5.32 -1.80 29.29
C ARG A 1014 3.89 -1.28 29.51
N LEU A 1015 3.13 -1.10 28.44
CA LEU A 1015 1.76 -0.57 28.39
C LEU A 1015 0.87 -1.43 27.46
N VAL A 1016 1.36 -2.55 26.92
CA VAL A 1016 0.69 -3.22 25.80
C VAL A 1016 -0.61 -3.91 26.20
N ASP A 1017 -0.61 -4.68 27.29
CA ASP A 1017 -1.81 -5.36 27.79
C ASP A 1017 -2.84 -4.36 28.34
N PHE A 1018 -2.35 -3.24 28.92
CA PHE A 1018 -3.18 -2.08 29.25
C PHE A 1018 -4.00 -1.64 28.03
N LEU A 1019 -3.37 -1.45 26.86
CA LEU A 1019 -4.06 -0.97 25.66
C LEU A 1019 -5.04 -2.01 25.11
N ASP A 1020 -4.62 -3.28 25.08
CA ASP A 1020 -5.37 -4.43 24.54
C ASP A 1020 -6.72 -4.61 25.27
N GLU A 1021 -6.65 -4.73 26.60
CA GLU A 1021 -7.82 -5.01 27.44
C GLU A 1021 -8.67 -3.75 27.72
N ASN A 1022 -8.07 -2.57 27.74
CA ASN A 1022 -8.69 -1.38 28.35
C ASN A 1022 -8.88 -0.18 27.44
N PHE A 1023 -8.05 0.06 26.43
CA PHE A 1023 -8.19 1.31 25.64
C PHE A 1023 -9.47 1.29 24.81
N VAL A 1024 -9.87 0.13 24.25
CA VAL A 1024 -11.19 -0.04 23.60
C VAL A 1024 -12.30 0.43 24.54
N ARG A 1025 -12.20 0.12 25.84
CA ARG A 1025 -13.19 0.51 26.84
C ARG A 1025 -13.11 2.00 27.20
N MET A 1026 -11.91 2.56 27.26
CA MET A 1026 -11.68 4.00 27.48
C MET A 1026 -12.24 4.87 26.35
N SER A 1027 -12.17 4.40 25.10
CA SER A 1027 -12.52 5.19 23.92
C SER A 1027 -14.02 5.29 23.67
N CYS A 1028 -14.87 4.48 24.31
CA CYS A 1028 -16.30 4.42 23.99
C CYS A 1028 -17.20 5.31 24.85
N GLY A 1029 -16.72 5.79 26.00
CA GLY A 1029 -17.61 6.26 27.06
C GLY A 1029 -18.50 5.13 27.60
N GLY A 1030 -19.69 5.48 28.08
CA GLY A 1030 -20.69 4.49 28.48
C GLY A 1030 -21.30 3.79 27.26
N MET A 1031 -21.14 2.46 27.18
CA MET A 1031 -21.57 1.60 26.08
C MET A 1031 -23.05 1.80 25.72
N LEU A 1032 -23.31 2.58 24.66
CA LEU A 1032 -24.66 3.08 24.30
C LEU A 1032 -25.65 1.98 23.91
N LEU A 1033 -25.21 0.96 23.15
CA LEU A 1033 -25.99 -0.24 22.81
C LEU A 1033 -25.06 -1.46 22.72
N ASP A 1034 -25.10 -2.32 23.74
CA ASP A 1034 -24.58 -3.68 23.65
C ASP A 1034 -25.66 -4.63 23.15
N THR A 1035 -25.41 -5.29 22.02
CA THR A 1035 -26.29 -6.34 21.52
C THR A 1035 -25.96 -7.72 22.09
N GLN A 1036 -24.82 -7.95 22.78
CA GLN A 1036 -24.50 -9.28 23.32
C GLN A 1036 -25.58 -9.78 24.27
N LYS A 1037 -26.06 -8.97 25.23
CA LYS A 1037 -27.19 -9.37 26.08
C LYS A 1037 -28.46 -9.63 25.27
N CYS A 1038 -28.79 -8.78 24.30
CA CYS A 1038 -29.98 -8.95 23.47
C CYS A 1038 -29.91 -10.23 22.61
N CYS A 1039 -28.77 -10.52 21.98
CA CYS A 1039 -28.54 -11.72 21.17
C CYS A 1039 -28.49 -13.00 22.01
N ARG A 1040 -27.94 -12.96 23.24
CA ARG A 1040 -28.02 -14.08 24.21
C ARG A 1040 -29.46 -14.41 24.63
N HIS A 1041 -30.41 -13.48 24.46
CA HIS A 1041 -31.82 -13.65 24.83
C HIS A 1041 -32.79 -13.66 23.64
N SER A 1042 -32.31 -13.40 22.41
CA SER A 1042 -33.10 -13.34 21.18
C SER A 1042 -32.38 -14.10 20.06
N PRO A 1043 -32.77 -15.36 19.80
CA PRO A 1043 -32.23 -16.16 18.70
C PRO A 1043 -32.33 -15.44 17.35
N THR A 1044 -33.40 -14.65 17.14
CA THR A 1044 -33.62 -13.85 15.93
C THR A 1044 -32.54 -12.78 15.75
N LEU A 1045 -32.13 -12.09 16.82
CA LEU A 1045 -31.05 -11.08 16.74
C LEU A 1045 -29.67 -11.74 16.61
N SER A 1046 -29.41 -12.86 17.30
CA SER A 1046 -28.15 -13.60 17.10
C SER A 1046 -27.99 -14.20 15.70
N ALA A 1047 -29.08 -14.35 14.95
CA ALA A 1047 -29.09 -14.87 13.59
C ALA A 1047 -29.04 -13.76 12.50
N GLN A 1048 -29.07 -12.47 12.86
CA GLN A 1048 -28.84 -11.40 11.88
C GLN A 1048 -27.35 -11.13 11.74
N GLY A 1049 -26.81 -11.41 10.54
CA GLY A 1049 -25.49 -10.93 10.14
C GLY A 1049 -25.50 -9.45 9.73
N PRO A 1050 -24.37 -8.93 9.20
CA PRO A 1050 -24.34 -7.62 8.53
C PRO A 1050 -25.39 -7.54 7.41
N VAL A 1051 -25.89 -6.33 7.13
CA VAL A 1051 -26.85 -6.11 6.04
C VAL A 1051 -26.16 -6.47 4.71
N SER A 1052 -26.59 -7.57 4.10
CA SER A 1052 -25.90 -8.13 2.93
C SER A 1052 -26.06 -7.25 1.69
N VAL A 1053 -25.11 -7.39 0.76
CA VAL A 1053 -25.13 -6.65 -0.52
C VAL A 1053 -26.45 -6.85 -1.26
N GLU A 1054 -27.02 -8.05 -1.26
CA GLU A 1054 -28.34 -8.34 -1.84
C GLU A 1054 -29.52 -7.64 -1.13
N VAL A 1055 -29.43 -7.41 0.18
CA VAL A 1055 -30.45 -6.62 0.91
C VAL A 1055 -30.29 -5.13 0.58
N VAL A 1056 -29.06 -4.62 0.51
CA VAL A 1056 -28.79 -3.23 0.09
C VAL A 1056 -29.22 -3.00 -1.37
N LYS A 1057 -28.88 -3.92 -2.29
CA LYS A 1057 -29.34 -3.90 -3.70
C LYS A 1057 -30.87 -3.85 -3.77
N ARG A 1058 -31.59 -4.76 -3.09
CA ARG A 1058 -33.07 -4.75 -3.07
C ARG A 1058 -33.66 -3.46 -2.52
N TYR A 1059 -33.01 -2.85 -1.53
CA TYR A 1059 -33.43 -1.54 -1.00
C TYR A 1059 -33.23 -0.44 -2.04
N LEU A 1060 -32.05 -0.38 -2.68
CA LEU A 1060 -31.75 0.57 -3.77
C LEU A 1060 -32.66 0.37 -4.99
N GLU A 1061 -32.88 -0.87 -5.42
CA GLU A 1061 -33.81 -1.26 -6.48
C GLU A 1061 -35.24 -0.78 -6.17
N TRP A 1062 -35.70 -0.95 -4.94
CA TRP A 1062 -37.02 -0.46 -4.51
C TRP A 1062 -37.11 1.07 -4.57
N TRP A 1063 -36.11 1.80 -4.07
CA TRP A 1063 -36.11 3.27 -4.12
C TRP A 1063 -35.91 3.84 -5.54
N LYS A 1064 -35.19 3.13 -6.43
CA LYS A 1064 -35.15 3.42 -7.87
C LYS A 1064 -36.51 3.17 -8.52
N ALA A 1065 -37.17 2.06 -8.20
CA ALA A 1065 -38.54 1.75 -8.65
C ALA A 1065 -39.62 2.69 -8.06
N LYS A 1066 -39.30 3.47 -7.01
CA LYS A 1066 -40.12 4.58 -6.49
C LYS A 1066 -39.72 5.96 -7.06
N GLY A 1067 -38.71 6.03 -7.93
CA GLY A 1067 -38.25 7.27 -8.54
C GLY A 1067 -37.55 8.25 -7.59
N PHE A 1068 -37.22 7.81 -6.36
CA PHE A 1068 -36.52 8.62 -5.36
C PHE A 1068 -35.00 8.58 -5.55
N LEU A 1069 -34.50 7.47 -6.10
CA LEU A 1069 -33.14 7.35 -6.61
C LEU A 1069 -33.20 7.28 -8.14
N HIS A 1070 -32.28 7.97 -8.82
CA HIS A 1070 -32.14 7.87 -10.27
C HIS A 1070 -31.27 6.67 -10.67
N ALA A 1071 -31.28 6.33 -11.96
CA ALA A 1071 -30.73 5.09 -12.52
C ALA A 1071 -29.22 4.98 -12.37
#